data_AF-A0A9P6TNM7-F1
#
_entry.id   AF-A0A9P6TNM7-F1
#
_cell.length_a   1.000
_cell.length_b   1.000
_cell.length_c   1.000
_cell.angle_alpha   90.00
_cell.angle_beta   90.00
_cell.angle_gamma   90.00
#
_symmetry.space_group_name_H-M   'P 1'
#
loop_
_entity.id
_entity.type
_entity.pdbx_description
1 polymer ?
#
loop_
_entity_poly.entity_id
_entity_poly.type
_entity_poly.pdbx_seq_one_letter_code
_entity_poly.pdbx_strand_id
1 'polypeptide(L)'
;MIQADATQEYTMPIINSKIKPFNATAYHNGEFVPVSDQTLKGKWSVIVFYPADFTFVCPTELGDLAERYAEFKNRGVEIYSVSTDTHFTHKAWHDTSDTIGKIAYPMIGDPTLTISRNFDVLIEEEGMALRGTFIINPEGEIKLCEIHDNGIGRDAGELLRKVQAAQYIAAHPGEVCPAKWAPEAQTLKPSLELNQLKSYLEMVSRPIEIIASVDDSEKSRELLALLDDISSLSERIDVSVRRDDDQRKPSFSIGEPGKPSGIRFAGIPLGHEFTSLVLALLQTGGHPLKLDDALIQQIRELDGDYQFDTYFSLSCQNCPEVVQALNLMALINPRIRHVAIDGALFQDEVDARQIMAVPTTFLNGELFGQGRSGVKDILAKLDTHAGARAAQALQDKPVFDILIVGGGPAGAAAAIYAARKGIATGVVAERFGGQVLDTLSIENFVSVQETEGPKFAAALEQHVTCYDVDIMDAQRADALIPGPIQQVRLASGAVLKAKTVVLATGARWREINVPGEREYRNRGVAYCPHCDGPLFKGKRVAGGGNSGVEAAIDLAGIVSHVTLLEYGAQLRADAILQRKLHSLPNVTVITQAQTTKIAGNGSKVDALAYKDLRTGESRRIELAGVFVQIGLVPNTEWLKGVVELSAHGEIIVDAKGATSVAGVFAAGDVTTVPFKQIVISVGEGAKASLGAFDYLIRHADPVAAEPQPASEPQAA
;
A
#
# COMPACT_ATOMS: atom_id res chain seq x y z
N MET A 1 -8.10 -23.98 34.57
CA MET A 1 -7.91 -24.85 33.40
C MET A 1 -8.73 -24.26 32.26
N ILE A 2 -8.12 -23.44 31.40
CA ILE A 2 -8.69 -23.09 30.09
C ILE A 2 -7.49 -23.18 29.13
N GLN A 3 -7.65 -24.04 28.12
CA GLN A 3 -6.61 -24.52 27.21
C GLN A 3 -6.11 -23.44 26.25
N ALA A 4 -4.84 -23.58 25.90
CA ALA A 4 -4.18 -22.94 24.77
C ALA A 4 -4.65 -23.54 23.44
N ASP A 5 -4.85 -22.70 22.41
CA ASP A 5 -4.07 -22.65 21.16
C ASP A 5 -4.90 -22.00 20.05
N ALA A 6 -4.35 -20.97 19.42
CA ALA A 6 -4.77 -20.53 18.07
C ALA A 6 -3.58 -19.79 17.43
N THR A 7 -2.67 -20.55 16.84
CA THR A 7 -1.73 -20.05 15.84
C THR A 7 -2.51 -19.84 14.55
N GLN A 8 -2.73 -18.59 14.14
CA GLN A 8 -3.34 -18.31 12.85
C GLN A 8 -2.27 -18.45 11.77
N GLU A 9 -2.36 -19.54 11.00
CA GLU A 9 -1.52 -19.79 9.82
C GLU A 9 -1.81 -18.71 8.77
N TYR A 10 -0.76 -18.16 8.15
CA TYR A 10 -0.89 -17.42 6.89
C TYR A 10 -1.48 -18.38 5.86
N THR A 11 -2.77 -18.26 5.55
CA THR A 11 -3.41 -19.06 4.51
C THR A 11 -2.92 -18.57 3.15
N MET A 12 -2.03 -19.37 2.54
CA MET A 12 -1.71 -19.22 1.12
C MET A 12 -3.01 -19.26 0.30
N PRO A 13 -3.12 -18.49 -0.79
CA PRO A 13 -4.29 -18.56 -1.65
C PRO A 13 -4.51 -20.00 -2.13
N ILE A 14 -5.74 -20.48 -2.04
CA ILE A 14 -6.09 -21.87 -2.38
C ILE A 14 -5.86 -22.17 -3.88
N ILE A 15 -5.91 -21.15 -4.74
CA ILE A 15 -5.59 -21.27 -6.16
C ILE A 15 -4.09 -21.55 -6.35
N ASN A 16 -3.78 -22.53 -7.22
CA ASN A 16 -2.48 -23.12 -7.47
C ASN A 16 -1.86 -23.87 -6.28
N SER A 17 -2.58 -24.03 -5.18
CA SER A 17 -2.19 -24.94 -4.11
C SER A 17 -2.51 -26.39 -4.48
N LYS A 18 -1.79 -27.35 -3.89
CA LYS A 18 -2.10 -28.77 -4.02
C LYS A 18 -3.20 -29.16 -3.03
N ILE A 19 -4.12 -30.01 -3.46
CA ILE A 19 -5.14 -30.57 -2.58
C ILE A 19 -4.49 -31.25 -1.36
N LYS A 20 -5.03 -30.98 -0.18
CA LYS A 20 -4.57 -31.59 1.08
C LYS A 20 -5.03 -33.06 1.15
N PRO A 21 -4.27 -33.95 1.81
CA PRO A 21 -4.63 -35.37 1.92
C PRO A 21 -5.99 -35.58 2.59
N PHE A 22 -6.77 -36.54 2.08
CA PHE A 22 -8.01 -36.99 2.72
C PHE A 22 -8.34 -38.43 2.33
N ASN A 23 -9.13 -39.12 3.15
CA ASN A 23 -9.74 -40.40 2.83
C ASN A 23 -11.21 -40.37 3.24
N ALA A 24 -12.11 -40.77 2.36
CA ALA A 24 -13.54 -40.80 2.60
C ALA A 24 -14.23 -41.94 1.83
N THR A 25 -15.52 -42.08 2.05
CA THR A 25 -16.38 -43.03 1.35
C THR A 25 -17.43 -42.26 0.59
N ALA A 26 -17.59 -42.58 -0.69
CA ALA A 26 -18.63 -42.03 -1.53
C ALA A 26 -19.72 -43.06 -1.79
N TYR A 27 -20.96 -42.61 -1.87
CA TYR A 27 -22.01 -43.35 -2.55
C TYR A 27 -21.87 -43.14 -4.07
N HIS A 28 -21.87 -44.22 -4.84
CA HIS A 28 -21.78 -44.17 -6.29
C HIS A 28 -22.49 -45.38 -6.91
N ASN A 29 -23.57 -45.14 -7.66
CA ASN A 29 -24.35 -46.15 -8.39
C ASN A 29 -24.74 -47.39 -7.55
N GLY A 30 -25.25 -47.17 -6.34
CA GLY A 30 -25.70 -48.26 -5.46
C GLY A 30 -24.61 -48.87 -4.58
N GLU A 31 -23.34 -48.52 -4.78
CA GLU A 31 -22.20 -49.04 -4.02
C GLU A 31 -21.55 -47.95 -3.15
N PHE A 32 -20.82 -48.38 -2.12
CA PHE A 32 -19.96 -47.52 -1.32
C PHE A 32 -18.51 -47.72 -1.74
N VAL A 33 -17.90 -46.67 -2.29
CA VAL A 33 -16.57 -46.72 -2.88
C VAL A 33 -15.59 -45.83 -2.09
N PRO A 34 -14.34 -46.26 -1.87
CA PRO A 34 -13.33 -45.41 -1.25
C PRO A 34 -12.89 -44.30 -2.21
N VAL A 35 -12.78 -43.07 -1.70
CA VAL A 35 -12.27 -41.90 -2.44
C VAL A 35 -11.25 -41.18 -1.57
N SER A 36 -10.10 -40.81 -2.15
CA SER A 36 -9.04 -40.06 -1.49
C SER A 36 -8.48 -38.98 -2.40
N ASP A 37 -7.61 -38.13 -1.87
CA ASP A 37 -6.88 -37.14 -2.68
C ASP A 37 -6.11 -37.78 -3.84
N GLN A 38 -5.68 -39.04 -3.70
CA GLN A 38 -5.01 -39.78 -4.77
C GLN A 38 -5.98 -40.16 -5.90
N THR A 39 -7.26 -40.40 -5.61
CA THR A 39 -8.29 -40.71 -6.62
C THR A 39 -8.55 -39.55 -7.58
N LEU A 40 -8.23 -38.32 -7.15
CA LEU A 40 -8.45 -37.09 -7.94
C LEU A 40 -7.29 -36.78 -8.89
N LYS A 41 -6.11 -37.41 -8.71
CA LYS A 41 -4.93 -37.19 -9.56
C LYS A 41 -5.04 -37.93 -10.90
N GLY A 42 -4.32 -37.44 -11.89
CA GLY A 42 -4.23 -38.04 -13.23
C GLY A 42 -5.44 -37.74 -14.14
N LYS A 43 -6.42 -36.96 -13.66
CA LYS A 43 -7.57 -36.51 -14.43
C LYS A 43 -8.01 -35.13 -13.95
N TRP A 44 -8.79 -34.42 -14.77
CA TRP A 44 -9.46 -33.23 -14.30
C TRP A 44 -10.58 -33.64 -13.34
N SER A 45 -10.70 -32.94 -12.22
CA SER A 45 -11.72 -33.22 -11.20
C SER A 45 -12.46 -31.95 -10.83
N VAL A 46 -13.77 -32.04 -10.66
CA VAL A 46 -14.61 -30.98 -10.12
C VAL A 46 -15.17 -31.44 -8.79
N ILE A 47 -14.93 -30.67 -7.73
CA ILE A 47 -15.53 -30.90 -6.42
C ILE A 47 -16.59 -29.82 -6.17
N VAL A 48 -17.81 -30.26 -5.86
CA VAL A 48 -18.96 -29.39 -5.57
C VAL A 48 -19.41 -29.64 -4.14
N PHE A 49 -19.13 -28.69 -3.25
CA PHE A 49 -19.63 -28.68 -1.89
C PHE A 49 -21.05 -28.11 -1.84
N TYR A 50 -21.88 -28.68 -0.97
CA TYR A 50 -23.22 -28.20 -0.67
C TYR A 50 -23.54 -28.36 0.82
N PRO A 51 -24.45 -27.56 1.40
CA PRO A 51 -24.66 -27.50 2.85
C PRO A 51 -25.07 -28.81 3.52
N ALA A 52 -26.13 -29.45 3.02
CA ALA A 52 -26.67 -30.68 3.58
C ALA A 52 -27.66 -31.37 2.61
N ASP A 53 -27.85 -32.67 2.80
CA ASP A 53 -28.89 -33.49 2.16
C ASP A 53 -30.29 -33.04 2.59
N PHE A 54 -31.32 -33.34 1.78
CA PHE A 54 -32.74 -33.00 2.05
C PHE A 54 -33.04 -31.50 2.24
N THR A 55 -32.25 -30.62 1.61
CA THR A 55 -32.44 -29.16 1.61
C THR A 55 -33.06 -28.66 0.29
N PHE A 56 -33.39 -27.36 0.20
CA PHE A 56 -34.22 -26.82 -0.90
C PHE A 56 -33.44 -26.49 -2.19
N VAL A 57 -32.24 -25.92 -2.08
CA VAL A 57 -31.44 -25.46 -3.25
C VAL A 57 -30.47 -26.55 -3.74
N CYS A 58 -29.98 -27.42 -2.85
CA CYS A 58 -29.06 -28.49 -3.23
C CYS A 58 -29.59 -29.44 -4.32
N PRO A 59 -30.87 -29.89 -4.33
CA PRO A 59 -31.36 -30.75 -5.39
C PRO A 59 -31.43 -30.06 -6.76
N THR A 60 -31.58 -28.73 -6.82
CA THR A 60 -31.57 -28.02 -8.10
C THR A 60 -30.16 -27.95 -8.68
N GLU A 61 -29.14 -27.66 -7.86
CA GLU A 61 -27.74 -27.63 -8.31
C GLU A 61 -27.22 -29.02 -8.71
N LEU A 62 -27.45 -30.02 -7.87
CA LEU A 62 -26.99 -31.38 -8.13
C LEU A 62 -27.73 -32.00 -9.33
N GLY A 63 -29.01 -31.65 -9.51
CA GLY A 63 -29.80 -32.01 -10.68
C GLY A 63 -29.28 -31.41 -11.98
N ASP A 64 -29.04 -30.08 -12.02
CA ASP A 64 -28.47 -29.41 -13.20
C ASP A 64 -27.08 -29.98 -13.57
N LEU A 65 -26.27 -30.28 -12.55
CA LEU A 65 -24.98 -30.95 -12.75
C LEU A 65 -25.13 -32.37 -13.30
N ALA A 66 -26.14 -33.13 -12.85
CA ALA A 66 -26.41 -34.48 -13.31
C ALA A 66 -26.85 -34.50 -14.79
N GLU A 67 -27.66 -33.54 -15.22
CA GLU A 67 -28.07 -33.39 -16.62
C GLU A 67 -26.88 -33.17 -17.56
N ARG A 68 -25.81 -32.53 -17.08
CA ARG A 68 -24.60 -32.23 -17.85
C ARG A 68 -23.46 -33.21 -17.62
N TYR A 69 -23.62 -34.20 -16.74
CA TYR A 69 -22.53 -35.07 -16.32
C TYR A 69 -21.83 -35.77 -17.50
N ALA A 70 -22.60 -36.19 -18.52
CA ALA A 70 -22.04 -36.77 -19.74
C ALA A 70 -21.07 -35.83 -20.48
N GLU A 71 -21.33 -34.52 -20.48
CA GLU A 71 -20.46 -33.52 -21.12
C GLU A 71 -19.13 -33.37 -20.38
N PHE A 72 -19.15 -33.41 -19.05
CA PHE A 72 -17.93 -33.42 -18.23
C PHE A 72 -17.13 -34.72 -18.47
N LYS A 73 -17.79 -35.88 -18.48
CA LYS A 73 -17.14 -37.18 -18.73
C LYS A 73 -16.49 -37.26 -20.11
N ASN A 74 -17.16 -36.76 -21.15
CA ASN A 74 -16.60 -36.70 -22.51
C ASN A 74 -15.34 -35.83 -22.61
N ARG A 75 -15.10 -34.96 -21.62
CA ARG A 75 -13.91 -34.09 -21.51
C ARG A 75 -12.85 -34.62 -20.56
N GLY A 76 -12.99 -35.86 -20.09
CA GLY A 76 -12.07 -36.46 -19.13
C GLY A 76 -12.13 -35.81 -17.74
N VAL A 77 -13.27 -35.22 -17.38
CA VAL A 77 -13.51 -34.57 -16.09
C VAL A 77 -14.40 -35.47 -15.24
N GLU A 78 -13.99 -35.73 -14.00
CA GLU A 78 -14.82 -36.42 -13.01
C GLU A 78 -15.46 -35.42 -12.04
N ILE A 79 -16.71 -35.68 -11.65
CA ILE A 79 -17.44 -34.84 -10.70
C ILE A 79 -17.52 -35.55 -9.36
N TYR A 80 -17.33 -34.80 -8.28
CA TYR A 80 -17.53 -35.25 -6.92
C TYR A 80 -18.41 -34.24 -6.20
N SER A 81 -19.54 -34.67 -5.66
CA SER A 81 -20.32 -33.83 -4.74
C SER A 81 -19.94 -34.17 -3.30
N VAL A 82 -19.93 -33.18 -2.41
CA VAL A 82 -19.50 -33.34 -1.02
C VAL A 82 -20.42 -32.56 -0.10
N SER A 83 -20.89 -33.19 0.97
CA SER A 83 -21.43 -32.50 2.14
C SER A 83 -20.94 -33.17 3.42
N THR A 84 -21.22 -32.56 4.57
CA THR A 84 -20.78 -33.08 5.88
C THR A 84 -21.63 -34.26 6.36
N ASP A 85 -22.62 -34.67 5.56
CA ASP A 85 -23.44 -35.87 5.75
C ASP A 85 -22.64 -37.16 5.52
N THR A 86 -23.26 -38.30 5.84
CA THR A 86 -22.67 -39.62 5.60
C THR A 86 -23.05 -40.17 4.22
N HIS A 87 -22.23 -41.06 3.66
CA HIS A 87 -22.58 -41.81 2.45
C HIS A 87 -23.88 -42.65 2.59
N PHE A 88 -24.29 -43.01 3.81
CA PHE A 88 -25.59 -43.62 4.06
C PHE A 88 -26.74 -42.63 3.87
N THR A 89 -26.55 -41.37 4.30
CA THR A 89 -27.50 -40.27 4.07
C THR A 89 -27.67 -40.01 2.58
N HIS A 90 -26.56 -39.94 1.83
CA HIS A 90 -26.59 -39.77 0.37
C HIS A 90 -27.36 -40.88 -0.32
N LYS A 91 -27.13 -42.15 0.07
CA LYS A 91 -27.89 -43.28 -0.46
C LYS A 91 -29.39 -43.13 -0.17
N ALA A 92 -29.76 -42.82 1.08
CA ALA A 92 -31.15 -42.65 1.45
C ALA A 92 -31.82 -41.50 0.68
N TRP A 93 -31.10 -40.40 0.44
CA TRP A 93 -31.60 -39.27 -0.35
C TRP A 93 -31.75 -39.62 -1.83
N HIS A 94 -30.76 -40.32 -2.39
CA HIS A 94 -30.79 -40.85 -3.76
C HIS A 94 -31.96 -41.82 -3.98
N ASP A 95 -32.19 -42.74 -3.05
CA ASP A 95 -33.29 -43.72 -3.11
C ASP A 95 -34.69 -43.08 -3.04
N THR A 96 -34.81 -41.85 -2.51
CA THR A 96 -36.10 -41.23 -2.17
C THR A 96 -36.44 -39.95 -2.95
N SER A 97 -35.50 -39.39 -3.70
CA SER A 97 -35.69 -38.16 -4.48
C SER A 97 -35.61 -38.41 -5.98
N ASP A 98 -36.65 -38.01 -6.74
CA ASP A 98 -36.68 -38.13 -8.20
C ASP A 98 -35.54 -37.36 -8.90
N THR A 99 -35.06 -36.27 -8.31
CA THR A 99 -33.98 -35.45 -8.86
C THR A 99 -32.61 -36.03 -8.51
N ILE A 100 -32.38 -36.34 -7.24
CA ILE A 100 -31.09 -36.87 -6.77
C ILE A 100 -30.88 -38.31 -7.24
N GLY A 101 -31.94 -39.10 -7.37
CA GLY A 101 -31.91 -40.47 -7.89
C GLY A 101 -31.34 -40.60 -9.31
N LYS A 102 -31.21 -39.48 -10.04
CA LYS A 102 -30.58 -39.42 -11.38
C LYS A 102 -29.07 -39.16 -11.32
N ILE A 103 -28.51 -38.83 -10.16
CA ILE A 103 -27.09 -38.59 -9.99
C ILE A 103 -26.32 -39.88 -10.22
N ALA A 104 -25.39 -39.83 -11.16
CA ALA A 104 -24.50 -40.95 -11.51
C ALA A 104 -23.02 -40.66 -11.21
N TYR A 105 -22.70 -39.49 -10.66
CA TYR A 105 -21.37 -39.15 -10.17
C TYR A 105 -21.23 -39.47 -8.67
N PRO A 106 -20.01 -39.72 -8.15
CA PRO A 106 -19.80 -39.99 -6.74
C PRO A 106 -20.27 -38.88 -5.79
N MET A 107 -20.98 -39.25 -4.73
CA MET A 107 -21.37 -38.37 -3.62
C MET A 107 -20.55 -38.73 -2.37
N ILE A 108 -19.56 -37.91 -2.03
CA ILE A 108 -18.63 -38.13 -0.92
C ILE A 108 -19.26 -37.61 0.39
N GLY A 109 -19.34 -38.48 1.39
CA GLY A 109 -19.69 -38.04 2.74
C GLY A 109 -18.46 -37.60 3.53
N ASP A 110 -18.51 -36.42 4.14
CA ASP A 110 -17.46 -35.86 5.01
C ASP A 110 -17.93 -35.67 6.47
N PRO A 111 -18.32 -36.74 7.18
CA PRO A 111 -18.73 -36.64 8.59
C PRO A 111 -17.57 -36.26 9.52
N THR A 112 -16.32 -36.30 9.03
CA THR A 112 -15.14 -35.89 9.79
C THR A 112 -14.82 -34.40 9.65
N LEU A 113 -15.52 -33.71 8.73
CA LEU A 113 -15.29 -32.31 8.37
C LEU A 113 -13.89 -32.05 7.80
N THR A 114 -13.15 -33.09 7.45
CA THR A 114 -11.75 -32.99 7.01
C THR A 114 -11.68 -32.39 5.62
N ILE A 115 -12.56 -32.83 4.72
CA ILE A 115 -12.56 -32.38 3.33
C ILE A 115 -13.07 -30.94 3.27
N SER A 116 -14.19 -30.62 3.93
CA SER A 116 -14.72 -29.25 3.97
C SER A 116 -13.73 -28.25 4.58
N ARG A 117 -12.98 -28.64 5.60
CA ARG A 117 -11.91 -27.81 6.17
C ARG A 117 -10.69 -27.70 5.26
N ASN A 118 -10.31 -28.77 4.56
CA ASN A 118 -9.19 -28.75 3.62
C ASN A 118 -9.40 -27.77 2.45
N PHE A 119 -10.66 -27.53 2.08
CA PHE A 119 -11.05 -26.63 1.00
C PHE A 119 -11.54 -25.26 1.50
N ASP A 120 -11.39 -24.96 2.80
CA ASP A 120 -11.77 -23.70 3.44
C ASP A 120 -13.26 -23.32 3.20
N VAL A 121 -14.15 -24.31 3.19
CA VAL A 121 -15.61 -24.12 3.00
C VAL A 121 -16.42 -24.52 4.23
N LEU A 122 -15.81 -25.00 5.31
CA LEU A 122 -16.54 -25.39 6.52
C LEU A 122 -17.00 -24.18 7.33
N ILE A 123 -18.30 -24.13 7.64
CA ILE A 123 -18.84 -23.22 8.65
C ILE A 123 -18.71 -23.92 10.01
N GLU A 124 -17.63 -23.61 10.73
CA GLU A 124 -17.26 -24.33 11.97
C GLU A 124 -18.39 -24.33 13.03
N GLU A 125 -19.17 -23.25 13.12
CA GLU A 125 -20.28 -23.14 14.09
C GLU A 125 -21.50 -23.99 13.72
N GLU A 126 -21.69 -24.27 12.43
CA GLU A 126 -22.87 -24.98 11.91
C GLU A 126 -22.57 -26.45 11.58
N GLY A 127 -21.30 -26.83 11.43
CA GLY A 127 -20.90 -28.16 10.98
C GLY A 127 -21.33 -28.47 9.53
N MET A 128 -21.60 -27.44 8.73
CA MET A 128 -22.04 -27.53 7.34
C MET A 128 -21.04 -26.85 6.40
N ALA A 129 -21.04 -27.26 5.14
CA ALA A 129 -20.21 -26.62 4.12
C ALA A 129 -20.93 -25.42 3.47
N LEU A 130 -20.18 -24.37 3.15
CA LEU A 130 -20.58 -23.39 2.17
C LEU A 130 -20.71 -24.02 0.78
N ARG A 131 -21.47 -23.39 -0.11
CA ARG A 131 -21.52 -23.74 -1.53
C ARG A 131 -20.20 -23.40 -2.21
N GLY A 132 -19.29 -24.35 -2.28
CA GLY A 132 -17.98 -24.21 -2.91
C GLY A 132 -17.82 -25.08 -4.17
N THR A 133 -17.24 -24.56 -5.24
CA THR A 133 -16.86 -25.36 -6.42
C THR A 133 -15.37 -25.21 -6.70
N PHE A 134 -14.70 -26.33 -6.95
CA PHE A 134 -13.27 -26.38 -7.19
C PHE A 134 -12.96 -27.17 -8.46
N ILE A 135 -12.15 -26.61 -9.34
CA ILE A 135 -11.62 -27.31 -10.53
C ILE A 135 -10.16 -27.65 -10.26
N ILE A 136 -9.83 -28.93 -10.35
CA ILE A 136 -8.52 -29.49 -10.02
C ILE A 136 -7.93 -30.11 -11.29
N ASN A 137 -6.67 -29.77 -11.59
CA ASN A 137 -5.96 -30.32 -12.73
C ASN A 137 -5.41 -31.74 -12.43
N PRO A 138 -4.90 -32.48 -13.44
CA PRO A 138 -4.34 -33.81 -13.25
C PRO A 138 -3.18 -33.90 -12.24
N GLU A 139 -2.45 -32.80 -12.03
CA GLU A 139 -1.35 -32.69 -11.06
C GLU A 139 -1.83 -32.56 -9.59
N GLY A 140 -3.14 -32.39 -9.38
CA GLY A 140 -3.75 -32.22 -8.06
C GLY A 140 -3.72 -30.78 -7.54
N GLU A 141 -3.56 -29.80 -8.42
CA GLU A 141 -3.57 -28.37 -8.12
C GLU A 141 -4.94 -27.74 -8.41
N ILE A 142 -5.40 -26.89 -7.51
CA ILE A 142 -6.67 -26.18 -7.65
C ILE A 142 -6.47 -25.02 -8.63
N LYS A 143 -7.16 -25.02 -9.77
CA LYS A 143 -7.05 -23.98 -10.81
C LYS A 143 -8.17 -22.96 -10.77
N LEU A 144 -9.30 -23.31 -10.15
CA LEU A 144 -10.43 -22.41 -9.96
C LEU A 144 -11.15 -22.74 -8.64
N CYS A 145 -11.63 -21.69 -7.98
CA CYS A 145 -12.44 -21.74 -6.77
C CYS A 145 -13.54 -20.68 -6.87
N GLU A 146 -14.77 -21.07 -6.50
CA GLU A 146 -15.90 -20.18 -6.25
C GLU A 146 -16.57 -20.61 -4.95
N ILE A 147 -16.87 -19.65 -4.06
CA ILE A 147 -17.55 -19.90 -2.78
C ILE A 147 -18.69 -18.89 -2.68
N HIS A 148 -19.91 -19.39 -2.55
CA HIS A 148 -21.13 -18.59 -2.55
C HIS A 148 -21.81 -18.65 -1.18
N ASP A 149 -22.59 -17.60 -0.87
CA ASP A 149 -23.57 -17.66 0.21
C ASP A 149 -24.56 -18.82 -0.04
N ASN A 150 -24.98 -19.49 1.03
CA ASN A 150 -25.81 -20.70 0.94
C ASN A 150 -27.20 -20.45 0.31
N GLY A 151 -27.64 -19.19 0.24
CA GLY A 151 -28.87 -18.78 -0.46
C GLY A 151 -28.74 -18.66 -1.99
N ILE A 152 -27.54 -18.77 -2.56
CA ILE A 152 -27.28 -18.55 -4.00
C ILE A 152 -26.95 -19.88 -4.69
N GLY A 153 -27.82 -20.35 -5.59
CA GLY A 153 -27.55 -21.50 -6.45
C GLY A 153 -26.58 -21.19 -7.58
N ARG A 154 -25.75 -22.17 -7.96
CA ARG A 154 -24.77 -22.11 -9.06
C ARG A 154 -25.33 -22.75 -10.34
N ASP A 155 -24.81 -22.29 -11.47
CA ASP A 155 -25.18 -22.75 -12.83
C ASP A 155 -24.14 -23.74 -13.37
N ALA A 156 -24.55 -24.97 -13.69
CA ALA A 156 -23.65 -26.01 -14.19
C ALA A 156 -23.12 -25.74 -15.61
N GLY A 157 -23.82 -24.92 -16.40
CA GLY A 157 -23.35 -24.43 -17.70
C GLY A 157 -22.19 -23.44 -17.56
N GLU A 158 -22.25 -22.53 -16.58
CA GLU A 158 -21.14 -21.65 -16.25
C GLU A 158 -19.93 -22.45 -15.76
N LEU A 159 -20.16 -23.46 -14.92
CA LEU A 159 -19.12 -24.39 -14.47
C LEU A 159 -18.48 -25.14 -15.64
N LEU A 160 -19.28 -25.66 -16.58
CA LEU A 160 -18.76 -26.33 -17.76
C LEU A 160 -17.89 -25.38 -18.62
N ARG A 161 -18.32 -24.13 -18.81
CA ARG A 161 -17.54 -23.10 -19.50
C ARG A 161 -16.20 -22.81 -18.80
N LYS A 162 -16.22 -22.74 -17.46
CA LYS A 162 -15.02 -22.55 -16.63
C LYS A 162 -14.05 -23.73 -16.76
N VAL A 163 -14.55 -24.97 -16.77
CA VAL A 163 -13.75 -26.17 -17.03
C VAL A 163 -13.12 -26.14 -18.41
N GLN A 164 -13.88 -25.75 -19.45
CA GLN A 164 -13.35 -25.62 -20.81
C GLN A 164 -12.22 -24.59 -20.88
N ALA A 165 -12.36 -23.44 -20.22
CA ALA A 165 -11.32 -22.42 -20.17
C ALA A 165 -10.07 -22.94 -19.43
N ALA A 166 -10.24 -23.61 -18.29
CA ALA A 166 -9.13 -24.17 -17.51
C ALA A 166 -8.34 -25.24 -18.29
N GLN A 167 -9.05 -26.14 -18.99
CA GLN A 167 -8.42 -27.13 -19.87
C GLN A 167 -7.72 -26.46 -21.06
N TYR A 168 -8.31 -25.42 -21.65
CA TYR A 168 -7.74 -24.72 -22.79
C TYR A 168 -6.40 -24.06 -22.43
N ILE A 169 -6.34 -23.26 -21.37
CA ILE A 169 -5.10 -22.56 -20.97
C ILE A 169 -4.01 -23.54 -20.53
N ALA A 170 -4.38 -24.69 -19.96
CA ALA A 170 -3.43 -25.73 -19.61
C ALA A 170 -2.81 -26.39 -20.85
N ALA A 171 -3.59 -26.54 -21.93
CA ALA A 171 -3.13 -27.08 -23.20
C ALA A 171 -2.40 -26.05 -24.09
N HIS A 172 -2.64 -24.75 -23.87
CA HIS A 172 -2.06 -23.64 -24.64
C HIS A 172 -1.31 -22.65 -23.73
N PRO A 173 -0.12 -23.01 -23.22
CA PRO A 173 0.69 -22.11 -22.40
C PRO A 173 0.97 -20.79 -23.14
N GLY A 174 0.67 -19.65 -22.50
CA GLY A 174 0.84 -18.33 -23.11
C GLY A 174 -0.37 -17.81 -23.87
N GLU A 175 -1.53 -18.47 -23.78
CA GLU A 175 -2.82 -17.91 -24.20
C GLU A 175 -3.73 -17.68 -22.98
N VAL A 176 -4.62 -16.69 -23.06
CA VAL A 176 -5.60 -16.37 -22.01
C VAL A 176 -7.01 -16.27 -22.59
N CYS A 177 -7.99 -16.76 -21.84
CA CYS A 177 -9.41 -16.69 -22.19
C CYS A 177 -10.00 -15.36 -21.70
N PRO A 178 -10.52 -14.47 -22.57
CA PRO A 178 -11.15 -13.21 -22.14
C PRO A 178 -12.47 -13.42 -21.39
N ALA A 179 -13.01 -12.33 -20.82
CA ALA A 179 -14.33 -12.35 -20.22
C ALA A 179 -15.40 -12.84 -21.23
N LYS A 180 -16.33 -13.67 -20.76
CA LYS A 180 -17.37 -14.33 -21.60
C LYS A 180 -16.83 -15.27 -22.68
N TRP A 181 -15.56 -15.67 -22.61
CA TRP A 181 -15.01 -16.65 -23.54
C TRP A 181 -15.77 -17.98 -23.48
N ALA A 182 -16.02 -18.54 -24.66
CA ALA A 182 -16.64 -19.83 -24.91
C ALA A 182 -15.78 -20.61 -25.90
N PRO A 183 -15.89 -21.95 -25.99
CA PRO A 183 -15.19 -22.73 -27.00
C PRO A 183 -15.40 -22.14 -28.40
N GLU A 184 -14.32 -22.13 -29.20
CA GLU A 184 -14.27 -21.54 -30.55
C GLU A 184 -14.21 -20.00 -30.61
N ALA A 185 -14.40 -19.29 -29.49
CA ALA A 185 -14.16 -17.84 -29.43
C ALA A 185 -12.66 -17.51 -29.43
N GLN A 186 -12.31 -16.31 -29.93
CA GLN A 186 -10.93 -15.83 -29.98
C GLN A 186 -10.32 -15.76 -28.57
N THR A 187 -9.13 -16.34 -28.43
CA THR A 187 -8.27 -16.22 -27.25
C THR A 187 -7.33 -15.02 -27.42
N LEU A 188 -6.78 -14.57 -26.30
CA LEU A 188 -5.77 -13.50 -26.32
C LEU A 188 -4.40 -14.14 -26.08
N LYS A 189 -3.40 -13.75 -26.85
CA LYS A 189 -2.01 -13.97 -26.45
C LYS A 189 -1.56 -12.76 -25.65
N PRO A 190 -0.97 -12.92 -24.45
CA PRO A 190 -0.20 -11.87 -23.82
C PRO A 190 1.05 -11.60 -24.67
N SER A 191 0.84 -10.96 -25.81
CA SER A 191 1.85 -10.51 -26.75
C SER A 191 1.44 -9.12 -27.22
N LEU A 192 2.43 -8.25 -27.47
CA LEU A 192 2.23 -6.95 -28.09
C LEU A 192 1.39 -7.09 -29.36
N GLU A 193 0.11 -6.73 -29.30
CA GLU A 193 -0.68 -6.61 -30.51
C GLU A 193 -0.55 -5.20 -31.07
N LEU A 194 -0.09 -5.09 -32.32
CA LEU A 194 -0.24 -3.87 -33.13
C LEU A 194 -1.68 -3.32 -33.07
N ASN A 195 -2.69 -4.17 -32.81
CA ASN A 195 -4.09 -3.75 -32.67
C ASN A 195 -4.35 -2.85 -31.45
N GLN A 196 -3.70 -3.13 -30.30
CA GLN A 196 -3.80 -2.26 -29.13
C GLN A 196 -3.13 -0.92 -29.41
N LEU A 197 -1.95 -0.95 -30.02
CA LEU A 197 -1.24 0.26 -30.42
C LEU A 197 -2.08 1.08 -31.42
N LYS A 198 -2.65 0.44 -32.44
CA LYS A 198 -3.53 1.08 -33.43
C LYS A 198 -4.68 1.83 -32.77
N SER A 199 -5.36 1.20 -31.81
CA SER A 199 -6.48 1.81 -31.08
C SER A 199 -6.04 3.07 -30.30
N TYR A 200 -4.84 3.06 -29.73
CA TYR A 200 -4.27 4.26 -29.11
C TYR A 200 -3.88 5.32 -30.15
N LEU A 201 -3.26 4.92 -31.25
CA LEU A 201 -2.83 5.86 -32.30
C LEU A 201 -4.00 6.55 -33.01
N GLU A 202 -5.21 5.98 -32.99
CA GLU A 202 -6.43 6.68 -33.42
C GLU A 202 -6.73 7.94 -32.58
N MET A 203 -6.28 8.00 -31.33
CA MET A 203 -6.43 9.16 -30.45
C MET A 203 -5.40 10.27 -30.71
N VAL A 204 -4.40 10.03 -31.56
CA VAL A 204 -3.41 11.03 -31.96
C VAL A 204 -4.10 12.06 -32.86
N SER A 205 -4.12 13.32 -32.42
CA SER A 205 -4.81 14.44 -33.08
C SER A 205 -3.85 15.39 -33.81
N ARG A 206 -2.55 15.33 -33.51
CA ARG A 206 -1.49 16.19 -34.07
C ARG A 206 -0.42 15.33 -34.76
N PRO A 207 0.28 15.86 -35.78
CA PRO A 207 1.36 15.13 -36.43
C PRO A 207 2.56 14.95 -35.49
N ILE A 208 3.23 13.81 -35.61
CA ILE A 208 4.39 13.41 -34.83
C ILE A 208 5.54 13.13 -35.80
N GLU A 209 6.72 13.67 -35.51
CA GLU A 209 7.97 13.34 -36.19
C GLU A 209 8.82 12.44 -35.28
N ILE A 210 9.20 11.28 -35.82
CA ILE A 210 10.18 10.38 -35.21
C ILE A 210 11.48 10.49 -35.98
N ILE A 211 12.58 10.76 -35.27
CA ILE A 211 13.91 10.84 -35.87
C ILE A 211 14.79 9.75 -35.26
N ALA A 212 15.00 8.67 -36.02
CA ALA A 212 15.83 7.53 -35.63
C ALA A 212 17.31 7.82 -35.92
N SER A 213 18.16 7.58 -34.93
CA SER A 213 19.62 7.62 -35.02
C SER A 213 20.13 6.18 -34.93
N VAL A 214 20.68 5.67 -36.04
CA VAL A 214 20.98 4.23 -36.18
C VAL A 214 22.36 3.97 -36.77
N ASP A 215 22.87 2.77 -36.48
CA ASP A 215 24.08 2.20 -37.06
C ASP A 215 23.77 0.92 -37.86
N ASP A 216 24.79 0.10 -38.14
CA ASP A 216 24.63 -1.14 -38.92
C ASP A 216 24.36 -2.39 -38.06
N SER A 217 24.19 -2.22 -36.74
CA SER A 217 23.93 -3.31 -35.81
C SER A 217 22.56 -3.97 -36.02
N GLU A 218 22.42 -5.21 -35.55
CA GLU A 218 21.15 -5.93 -35.56
C GLU A 218 20.06 -5.18 -34.78
N LYS A 219 20.43 -4.59 -33.63
CA LYS A 219 19.51 -3.82 -32.79
C LYS A 219 19.03 -2.53 -33.45
N SER A 220 19.86 -1.90 -34.28
CA SER A 220 19.42 -0.81 -35.15
C SER A 220 18.38 -1.27 -36.19
N ARG A 221 18.52 -2.48 -36.74
CA ARG A 221 17.53 -3.04 -37.68
C ARG A 221 16.22 -3.39 -36.98
N GLU A 222 16.29 -3.97 -35.78
CA GLU A 222 15.11 -4.23 -34.95
C GLU A 222 14.38 -2.95 -34.57
N LEU A 223 15.12 -1.89 -34.19
CA LEU A 223 14.51 -0.58 -33.92
C LEU A 223 13.80 -0.03 -35.16
N LEU A 224 14.45 -0.06 -36.33
CA LEU A 224 13.83 0.41 -37.57
C LEU A 224 12.57 -0.37 -37.93
N ALA A 225 12.56 -1.69 -37.73
CA ALA A 225 11.37 -2.51 -37.96
C ALA A 225 10.22 -2.10 -37.02
N LEU A 226 10.49 -1.87 -35.73
CA LEU A 226 9.49 -1.36 -34.79
C LEU A 226 8.95 0.01 -35.21
N LEU A 227 9.81 0.92 -35.66
CA LEU A 227 9.38 2.26 -36.09
C LEU A 227 8.57 2.21 -37.39
N ASP A 228 8.93 1.33 -38.32
CA ASP A 228 8.17 1.06 -39.55
C ASP A 228 6.76 0.57 -39.20
N ASP A 229 6.66 -0.42 -38.31
CA ASP A 229 5.39 -0.93 -37.78
C ASP A 229 4.55 0.21 -37.17
N ILE A 230 5.12 1.06 -36.32
CA ILE A 230 4.42 2.20 -35.70
C ILE A 230 3.91 3.18 -36.76
N SER A 231 4.75 3.57 -37.71
CA SER A 231 4.38 4.53 -38.76
C SER A 231 3.28 3.98 -39.69
N SER A 232 3.30 2.68 -39.98
CA SER A 232 2.30 2.01 -40.80
C SER A 232 0.89 2.03 -40.18
N LEU A 233 0.78 2.22 -38.86
CA LEU A 233 -0.48 2.25 -38.13
C LEU A 233 -1.15 3.63 -38.13
N SER A 234 -0.46 4.72 -38.50
CA SER A 234 -1.03 6.07 -38.46
C SER A 234 -0.36 7.01 -39.47
N GLU A 235 -1.18 7.60 -40.34
CA GLU A 235 -0.75 8.64 -41.30
C GLU A 235 -0.24 9.94 -40.62
N ARG A 236 -0.38 10.06 -39.29
CA ARG A 236 0.09 11.22 -38.53
C ARG A 236 1.52 11.05 -38.00
N ILE A 237 2.17 9.91 -38.24
CA ILE A 237 3.51 9.62 -37.73
C ILE A 237 4.47 9.49 -38.90
N ASP A 238 5.39 10.44 -39.01
CA ASP A 238 6.49 10.38 -39.98
C ASP A 238 7.77 9.90 -39.30
N VAL A 239 8.46 8.95 -39.91
CA VAL A 239 9.75 8.44 -39.43
C VAL A 239 10.85 8.86 -40.41
N SER A 240 11.90 9.50 -39.88
CA SER A 240 13.12 9.81 -40.61
C SER A 240 14.33 9.15 -39.96
N VAL A 241 15.35 8.83 -40.76
CA VAL A 241 16.54 8.11 -40.31
C VAL A 241 17.78 8.98 -40.51
N ARG A 242 18.60 9.07 -39.46
CA ARG A 242 19.92 9.73 -39.45
C ARG A 242 20.99 8.71 -39.09
N ARG A 243 22.08 8.72 -39.84
CA ARG A 243 23.26 7.89 -39.60
C ARG A 243 24.49 8.72 -39.20
N ASP A 244 24.53 9.98 -39.63
CA ASP A 244 25.65 10.90 -39.42
C ASP A 244 25.33 11.96 -38.34
N ASP A 245 24.88 11.52 -37.17
CA ASP A 245 24.68 12.36 -35.98
C ASP A 245 25.50 11.86 -34.77
N ASP A 246 25.53 12.69 -33.71
CA ASP A 246 26.25 12.49 -32.44
C ASP A 246 25.39 11.80 -31.37
N GLN A 247 24.24 11.25 -31.76
CA GLN A 247 23.30 10.61 -30.85
C GLN A 247 23.71 9.16 -30.56
N ARG A 248 23.20 8.62 -29.44
CA ARG A 248 23.32 7.18 -29.11
C ARG A 248 22.70 6.35 -30.25
N LYS A 249 23.32 5.22 -30.60
CA LYS A 249 22.84 4.34 -31.67
C LYS A 249 22.71 2.91 -31.14
N PRO A 250 21.55 2.26 -31.29
CA PRO A 250 20.29 2.80 -31.81
C PRO A 250 19.57 3.71 -30.81
N SER A 251 18.98 4.81 -31.29
CA SER A 251 18.03 5.62 -30.53
C SER A 251 17.04 6.32 -31.45
N PHE A 252 15.98 6.91 -30.92
CA PHE A 252 15.07 7.76 -31.68
C PHE A 252 14.42 8.82 -30.80
N SER A 253 14.17 10.00 -31.37
CA SER A 253 13.40 11.05 -30.70
C SER A 253 11.95 11.07 -31.18
N ILE A 254 11.04 11.52 -30.31
CA ILE A 254 9.61 11.70 -30.60
C ILE A 254 9.28 13.18 -30.39
N GLY A 255 8.79 13.88 -31.41
CA GLY A 255 8.48 15.31 -31.30
C GLY A 255 7.39 15.76 -32.26
N GLU A 256 7.07 17.06 -32.19
CA GLU A 256 6.24 17.70 -33.20
C GLU A 256 7.10 18.12 -34.40
N PRO A 257 6.61 17.99 -35.65
CA PRO A 257 7.36 18.38 -36.84
C PRO A 257 7.89 19.82 -36.76
N GLY A 258 9.18 19.99 -37.02
CA GLY A 258 9.84 21.31 -37.03
C GLY A 258 10.11 21.92 -35.65
N LYS A 259 9.83 21.20 -34.55
CA LYS A 259 10.20 21.61 -33.19
C LYS A 259 11.30 20.69 -32.63
N PRO A 260 12.23 21.21 -31.81
CA PRO A 260 13.16 20.35 -31.08
C PRO A 260 12.39 19.38 -30.18
N SER A 261 12.67 18.09 -30.31
CA SER A 261 12.12 17.07 -29.41
C SER A 261 12.89 17.07 -28.10
N GLY A 262 12.14 17.11 -26.98
CA GLY A 262 12.69 16.89 -25.65
C GLY A 262 12.76 15.41 -25.24
N ILE A 263 12.21 14.48 -26.03
CA ILE A 263 12.05 13.06 -25.66
C ILE A 263 12.87 12.17 -26.60
N ARG A 264 13.76 11.34 -26.04
CA ARG A 264 14.51 10.33 -26.79
C ARG A 264 14.55 9.00 -26.04
N PHE A 265 14.44 7.90 -26.79
CA PHE A 265 14.72 6.57 -26.29
C PHE A 265 15.99 6.05 -26.96
N ALA A 266 16.99 5.66 -26.15
CA ALA A 266 18.19 4.96 -26.59
C ALA A 266 18.02 3.47 -26.29
N GLY A 267 17.96 2.66 -27.35
CA GLY A 267 17.54 1.26 -27.31
C GLY A 267 16.12 1.05 -27.84
N ILE A 268 15.54 -0.12 -27.54
CA ILE A 268 14.23 -0.54 -28.04
C ILE A 268 13.27 -0.59 -26.83
N PRO A 269 12.39 0.41 -26.63
CA PRO A 269 11.57 0.54 -25.42
C PRO A 269 10.37 -0.42 -25.42
N LEU A 270 10.66 -1.71 -25.36
CA LEU A 270 9.69 -2.79 -25.16
C LEU A 270 9.59 -3.15 -23.66
N GLY A 271 9.05 -4.33 -23.35
CA GLY A 271 8.85 -4.77 -21.97
C GLY A 271 7.93 -3.80 -21.23
N HIS A 272 8.32 -3.39 -20.02
CA HIS A 272 7.54 -2.43 -19.24
C HIS A 272 7.54 -1.01 -19.83
N GLU A 273 8.60 -0.62 -20.55
CA GLU A 273 8.71 0.70 -21.18
C GLU A 273 7.86 0.87 -22.45
N PHE A 274 7.22 -0.20 -22.93
CA PHE A 274 6.27 -0.09 -24.02
C PHE A 274 5.14 0.90 -23.70
N THR A 275 4.65 0.89 -22.45
CA THR A 275 3.63 1.85 -22.00
C THR A 275 4.14 3.29 -22.03
N SER A 276 5.43 3.50 -21.72
CA SER A 276 6.10 4.80 -21.79
C SER A 276 6.23 5.30 -23.22
N LEU A 277 6.52 4.42 -24.18
CA LEU A 277 6.52 4.72 -25.61
C LEU A 277 5.12 5.16 -26.09
N VAL A 278 4.09 4.37 -25.76
CA VAL A 278 2.70 4.68 -26.14
C VAL A 278 2.26 6.03 -25.60
N LEU A 279 2.54 6.31 -24.32
CA LEU A 279 2.19 7.60 -23.72
C LEU A 279 2.96 8.76 -24.34
N ALA A 280 4.24 8.60 -24.65
CA ALA A 280 5.02 9.63 -25.33
C ALA A 280 4.44 9.96 -26.71
N LEU A 281 4.02 8.95 -27.49
CA LEU A 281 3.34 9.16 -28.77
C LEU A 281 2.00 9.87 -28.59
N LEU A 282 1.13 9.37 -27.69
CA LEU A 282 -0.18 9.95 -27.43
C LEU A 282 -0.10 11.43 -27.01
N GLN A 283 0.75 11.73 -26.04
CA GLN A 283 0.88 13.07 -25.46
C GLN A 283 1.50 14.06 -26.45
N THR A 284 2.54 13.64 -27.19
CA THR A 284 3.08 14.44 -28.31
C THR A 284 2.02 14.67 -29.39
N GLY A 285 1.19 13.65 -29.65
CA GLY A 285 0.03 13.68 -30.53
C GLY A 285 -1.16 14.50 -30.05
N GLY A 286 -1.05 15.22 -28.93
CA GLY A 286 -2.09 16.11 -28.40
C GLY A 286 -3.11 15.45 -27.48
N HIS A 287 -2.90 14.20 -27.05
CA HIS A 287 -3.72 13.60 -26.01
C HIS A 287 -3.53 14.36 -24.68
N PRO A 288 -4.60 14.62 -23.90
CA PRO A 288 -4.52 15.36 -22.65
C PRO A 288 -3.50 14.78 -21.66
N LEU A 289 -2.78 15.69 -20.99
CA LEU A 289 -1.85 15.37 -19.91
C LEU A 289 -2.66 15.17 -18.62
N LYS A 290 -2.49 14.03 -17.95
CA LYS A 290 -3.15 13.74 -16.67
C LYS A 290 -2.35 14.33 -15.49
N LEU A 291 -2.21 15.65 -15.47
CA LEU A 291 -1.56 16.42 -14.40
C LEU A 291 -2.43 17.63 -14.01
N ASP A 292 -2.32 18.05 -12.76
CA ASP A 292 -2.96 19.27 -12.26
C ASP A 292 -2.39 20.51 -12.97
N ASP A 293 -3.25 21.48 -13.32
CA ASP A 293 -2.85 22.70 -14.04
C ASP A 293 -1.73 23.48 -13.32
N ALA A 294 -1.74 23.47 -12.00
CA ALA A 294 -0.69 24.09 -11.18
C ALA A 294 0.69 23.45 -11.41
N LEU A 295 0.76 22.12 -11.52
CA LEU A 295 2.01 21.41 -11.80
C LEU A 295 2.47 21.67 -13.24
N ILE A 296 1.55 21.68 -14.20
CA ILE A 296 1.88 22.01 -15.58
C ILE A 296 2.49 23.41 -15.66
N GLN A 297 1.89 24.38 -14.97
CA GLN A 297 2.41 25.75 -14.94
C GLN A 297 3.78 25.82 -14.26
N GLN A 298 3.97 25.11 -13.14
CA GLN A 298 5.25 25.04 -12.45
C GLN A 298 6.35 24.47 -13.36
N ILE A 299 6.07 23.39 -14.09
CA ILE A 299 7.04 22.79 -15.04
C ILE A 299 7.39 23.80 -16.14
N ARG A 300 6.41 24.51 -16.70
CA ARG A 300 6.65 25.55 -17.74
C ARG A 300 7.55 26.69 -17.27
N GLU A 301 7.48 27.03 -15.99
CA GLU A 301 8.18 28.17 -15.40
C GLU A 301 9.60 27.84 -14.93
N LEU A 302 10.02 26.57 -14.98
CA LEU A 302 11.40 26.19 -14.71
C LEU A 302 12.36 26.91 -15.66
N ASP A 303 13.34 27.61 -15.08
CA ASP A 303 14.26 28.53 -15.76
C ASP A 303 15.71 28.03 -15.84
N GLY A 304 15.94 26.75 -15.54
CA GLY A 304 17.19 26.04 -15.81
C GLY A 304 17.15 25.27 -17.13
N ASP A 305 18.33 24.83 -17.59
CA ASP A 305 18.46 23.85 -18.67
C ASP A 305 18.75 22.48 -18.05
N TYR A 306 17.89 21.50 -18.34
CA TYR A 306 17.87 20.21 -17.65
C TYR A 306 17.98 19.07 -18.67
N GLN A 307 19.13 18.40 -18.71
CA GLN A 307 19.35 17.19 -19.49
C GLN A 307 19.28 15.97 -18.58
N PHE A 308 18.19 15.22 -18.67
CA PHE A 308 17.99 13.99 -17.94
C PHE A 308 18.38 12.76 -18.76
N ASP A 309 19.17 11.87 -18.15
CA ASP A 309 19.46 10.54 -18.67
C ASP A 309 18.94 9.50 -17.65
N THR A 310 17.97 8.67 -18.04
CA THR A 310 17.39 7.63 -17.15
C THR A 310 17.73 6.24 -17.69
N TYR A 311 18.49 5.48 -16.91
CA TYR A 311 18.81 4.09 -17.23
C TYR A 311 17.71 3.16 -16.73
N PHE A 312 17.20 2.31 -17.62
CA PHE A 312 16.18 1.31 -17.35
C PHE A 312 16.60 -0.09 -17.82
N SER A 313 15.78 -1.08 -17.48
CA SER A 313 15.84 -2.44 -18.04
C SER A 313 14.44 -2.88 -18.44
N LEU A 314 14.30 -3.67 -19.50
CA LEU A 314 13.01 -4.13 -20.03
C LEU A 314 12.16 -4.91 -19.00
N SER A 315 12.81 -5.54 -18.01
CA SER A 315 12.17 -6.30 -16.94
C SER A 315 11.83 -5.46 -15.69
N CYS A 316 12.22 -4.18 -15.64
CA CYS A 316 12.02 -3.31 -14.50
C CYS A 316 10.58 -2.79 -14.40
N GLN A 317 9.84 -3.20 -13.36
CA GLN A 317 8.45 -2.77 -13.14
C GLN A 317 8.30 -1.31 -12.68
N ASN A 318 9.34 -0.74 -12.05
CA ASN A 318 9.30 0.61 -11.48
C ASN A 318 9.82 1.70 -12.42
N CYS A 319 10.54 1.31 -13.48
CA CYS A 319 11.17 2.23 -14.41
C CYS A 319 10.16 3.09 -15.20
N PRO A 320 8.99 2.55 -15.64
CA PRO A 320 8.07 3.32 -16.47
C PRO A 320 7.59 4.61 -15.83
N GLU A 321 7.41 4.63 -14.51
CA GLU A 321 6.91 5.81 -13.81
C GLU A 321 7.88 7.00 -13.87
N VAL A 322 9.19 6.73 -13.72
CA VAL A 322 10.23 7.75 -13.82
C VAL A 322 10.38 8.21 -15.27
N VAL A 323 10.40 7.26 -16.21
CA VAL A 323 10.52 7.54 -17.65
C VAL A 323 9.34 8.39 -18.14
N GLN A 324 8.11 8.01 -17.76
CA GLN A 324 6.90 8.74 -18.11
C GLN A 324 6.88 10.14 -17.50
N ALA A 325 7.27 10.28 -16.23
CA ALA A 325 7.34 11.59 -15.57
C ALA A 325 8.28 12.55 -16.30
N LEU A 326 9.49 12.11 -16.63
CA LEU A 326 10.48 12.94 -17.32
C LEU A 326 10.13 13.20 -18.79
N ASN A 327 9.55 12.23 -19.50
CA ASN A 327 9.01 12.44 -20.86
C ASN A 327 7.93 13.54 -20.85
N LEU A 328 7.02 13.46 -19.88
CA LEU A 328 5.95 14.43 -19.71
C LEU A 328 6.49 15.83 -19.40
N MET A 329 7.50 15.93 -18.53
CA MET A 329 8.15 17.22 -18.23
C MET A 329 8.87 17.81 -19.45
N ALA A 330 9.55 16.98 -20.24
CA ALA A 330 10.22 17.39 -21.48
C ALA A 330 9.24 17.83 -22.57
N LEU A 331 8.02 17.31 -22.58
CA LEU A 331 6.94 17.77 -23.45
C LEU A 331 6.38 19.14 -23.03
N ILE A 332 6.35 19.43 -21.73
CA ILE A 332 5.77 20.67 -21.19
C ILE A 332 6.75 21.85 -21.26
N ASN A 333 8.03 21.64 -20.97
CA ASN A 333 9.04 22.70 -20.96
C ASN A 333 10.18 22.39 -21.95
N PRO A 334 10.41 23.26 -22.96
CA PRO A 334 11.42 23.03 -24.00
C PRO A 334 12.87 23.05 -23.50
N ARG A 335 13.12 23.49 -22.26
CA ARG A 335 14.44 23.48 -21.61
C ARG A 335 14.74 22.17 -20.89
N ILE A 336 13.76 21.28 -20.81
CA ILE A 336 13.91 19.93 -20.27
C ILE A 336 14.07 18.97 -21.44
N ARG A 337 15.13 18.18 -21.40
CA ARG A 337 15.41 17.09 -22.33
C ARG A 337 15.55 15.81 -21.53
N HIS A 338 15.03 14.72 -22.06
CA HIS A 338 15.06 13.42 -21.43
C HIS A 338 15.47 12.33 -22.44
N VAL A 339 16.46 11.54 -22.05
CA VAL A 339 16.88 10.33 -22.74
C VAL A 339 16.64 9.13 -21.83
N ALA A 340 15.70 8.26 -22.21
CA ALA A 340 15.52 6.97 -21.56
C ALA A 340 16.46 5.95 -22.24
N ILE A 341 17.33 5.30 -21.47
CA ILE A 341 18.44 4.47 -21.97
C ILE A 341 18.26 3.02 -21.49
N ASP A 342 18.17 2.09 -22.45
CA ASP A 342 18.19 0.66 -22.14
C ASP A 342 19.61 0.24 -21.69
N GLY A 343 19.77 0.03 -20.39
CA GLY A 343 21.06 -0.33 -19.80
C GLY A 343 21.62 -1.66 -20.33
N ALA A 344 20.76 -2.56 -20.83
CA ALA A 344 21.23 -3.82 -21.43
C ALA A 344 21.94 -3.59 -22.77
N LEU A 345 21.60 -2.52 -23.49
CA LEU A 345 22.17 -2.19 -24.79
C LEU A 345 23.37 -1.24 -24.68
N PHE A 346 23.40 -0.40 -23.65
CA PHE A 346 24.47 0.57 -23.37
C PHE A 346 25.28 0.18 -22.13
N GLN A 347 25.77 -1.07 -22.08
CA GLN A 347 26.49 -1.61 -20.91
C GLN A 347 27.77 -0.83 -20.58
N ASP A 348 28.50 -0.34 -21.58
CA ASP A 348 29.71 0.46 -21.36
C ASP A 348 29.41 1.72 -20.51
N GLU A 349 28.22 2.32 -20.69
CA GLU A 349 27.79 3.47 -19.89
C GLU A 349 27.35 3.06 -18.48
N VAL A 350 26.66 1.92 -18.35
CA VAL A 350 26.26 1.34 -17.06
C VAL A 350 27.49 1.09 -16.20
N ASP A 351 28.53 0.49 -16.79
CA ASP A 351 29.79 0.19 -16.12
C ASP A 351 30.56 1.47 -15.80
N ALA A 352 30.73 2.39 -16.76
CA ALA A 352 31.46 3.64 -16.54
C ALA A 352 30.83 4.52 -15.44
N ARG A 353 29.50 4.50 -15.33
CA ARG A 353 28.73 5.26 -14.33
C ARG A 353 28.44 4.48 -13.04
N GLN A 354 28.91 3.23 -12.93
CA GLN A 354 28.73 2.36 -11.77
C GLN A 354 27.25 2.20 -11.37
N ILE A 355 26.39 1.96 -12.35
CA ILE A 355 24.95 1.83 -12.13
C ILE A 355 24.64 0.41 -11.64
N MET A 356 24.32 0.30 -10.35
CA MET A 356 24.06 -0.99 -9.70
C MET A 356 22.56 -1.37 -9.64
N ALA A 357 21.67 -0.44 -9.96
CA ALA A 357 20.22 -0.63 -9.92
C ALA A 357 19.50 0.31 -10.90
N VAL A 358 18.28 -0.05 -11.29
CA VAL A 358 17.40 0.76 -12.14
C VAL A 358 16.01 0.91 -11.50
N PRO A 359 15.28 2.03 -11.73
CA PRO A 359 15.70 3.19 -12.53
C PRO A 359 16.78 4.01 -11.80
N THR A 360 17.77 4.48 -12.56
CA THR A 360 18.77 5.47 -12.10
C THR A 360 18.74 6.65 -13.05
N THR A 361 18.59 7.85 -12.50
CA THR A 361 18.49 9.10 -13.24
C THR A 361 19.69 9.98 -12.97
N PHE A 362 20.26 10.53 -14.05
CA PHE A 362 21.27 11.58 -14.03
C PHE A 362 20.68 12.88 -14.55
N LEU A 363 21.11 14.01 -13.99
CA LEU A 363 20.79 15.35 -14.44
C LEU A 363 22.10 16.07 -14.78
N ASN A 364 22.23 16.55 -16.02
CA ASN A 364 23.41 17.26 -16.50
C ASN A 364 24.74 16.50 -16.25
N GLY A 365 24.68 15.16 -16.28
CA GLY A 365 25.82 14.27 -16.05
C GLY A 365 26.02 13.84 -14.59
N GLU A 366 25.36 14.48 -13.62
CA GLU A 366 25.45 14.16 -12.19
C GLU A 366 24.30 13.25 -11.73
N LEU A 367 24.54 12.41 -10.72
CA LEU A 367 23.51 11.52 -10.18
C LEU A 367 22.38 12.33 -9.54
N PHE A 368 21.14 12.14 -10.01
CA PHE A 368 19.96 12.86 -9.53
C PHE A 368 19.08 12.03 -8.58
N GLY A 369 18.97 10.73 -8.84
CA GLY A 369 18.15 9.83 -8.02
C GLY A 369 18.15 8.38 -8.49
N GLN A 370 17.69 7.50 -7.60
CA GLN A 370 17.50 6.09 -7.86
C GLN A 370 16.15 5.63 -7.27
N GLY A 371 15.50 4.69 -7.95
CA GLY A 371 14.20 4.16 -7.54
C GLY A 371 13.02 5.00 -8.03
N ARG A 372 11.83 4.64 -7.57
CA ARG A 372 10.56 5.23 -8.01
C ARG A 372 10.51 6.72 -7.68
N SER A 373 10.17 7.56 -8.65
CA SER A 373 10.01 9.01 -8.50
C SER A 373 9.04 9.55 -9.56
N GLY A 374 8.04 10.29 -9.13
CA GLY A 374 7.07 10.94 -10.01
C GLY A 374 7.38 12.41 -10.29
N VAL A 375 6.52 13.08 -11.06
CA VAL A 375 6.66 14.50 -11.44
C VAL A 375 6.82 15.41 -10.21
N LYS A 376 6.03 15.19 -9.15
CA LYS A 376 6.09 15.99 -7.91
C LYS A 376 7.45 15.86 -7.21
N ASP A 377 7.98 14.64 -7.12
CA ASP A 377 9.28 14.37 -6.49
C ASP A 377 10.44 15.02 -7.26
N ILE A 378 10.37 14.98 -8.59
CA ILE A 378 11.38 15.57 -9.46
C ILE A 378 11.33 17.10 -9.37
N LEU A 379 10.13 17.70 -9.44
CA LEU A 379 9.95 19.16 -9.31
C LEU A 379 10.47 19.70 -7.98
N ALA A 380 10.22 19.00 -6.87
CA ALA A 380 10.70 19.39 -5.56
C ALA A 380 12.23 19.49 -5.49
N LYS A 381 12.95 18.71 -6.31
CA LYS A 381 14.42 18.75 -6.41
C LYS A 381 14.94 19.83 -7.38
N LEU A 382 14.16 20.21 -8.40
CA LEU A 382 14.57 21.16 -9.44
C LEU A 382 14.27 22.61 -9.10
N ASP A 383 13.07 22.89 -8.58
CA ASP A 383 12.59 24.26 -8.43
C ASP A 383 13.01 24.88 -7.08
N THR A 384 14.26 25.36 -7.01
CA THR A 384 14.75 26.06 -5.82
C THR A 384 14.08 27.44 -5.58
N HIS A 385 13.43 28.00 -6.61
CA HIS A 385 12.65 29.25 -6.53
C HIS A 385 11.16 29.04 -6.20
N ALA A 386 10.63 27.81 -6.33
CA ALA A 386 9.28 27.44 -5.87
C ALA A 386 9.09 27.73 -4.39
N GLY A 387 10.15 27.62 -3.57
CA GLY A 387 10.06 27.93 -2.15
C GLY A 387 9.49 29.32 -1.87
N ALA A 388 9.91 30.34 -2.61
CA ALA A 388 9.45 31.72 -2.43
C ALA A 388 8.01 31.94 -2.94
N ARG A 389 7.65 31.37 -4.09
CA ARG A 389 6.29 31.47 -4.65
C ARG A 389 5.27 30.66 -3.85
N ALA A 390 5.64 29.45 -3.42
CA ALA A 390 4.83 28.63 -2.52
C ALA A 390 4.66 29.31 -1.16
N ALA A 391 5.71 29.92 -0.61
CA ALA A 391 5.60 30.71 0.61
C ALA A 391 4.65 31.90 0.46
N GLN A 392 4.73 32.63 -0.66
CA GLN A 392 3.80 33.73 -0.95
C GLN A 392 2.36 33.24 -1.09
N ALA A 393 2.12 32.15 -1.83
CA ALA A 393 0.79 31.56 -1.98
C ALA A 393 0.20 31.09 -0.65
N LEU A 394 1.02 30.56 0.25
CA LEU A 394 0.61 30.20 1.61
C LEU A 394 0.29 31.44 2.45
N GLN A 395 1.09 32.50 2.32
CA GLN A 395 0.86 33.77 3.02
C GLN A 395 -0.43 34.48 2.58
N ASP A 396 -0.84 34.30 1.33
CA ASP A 396 -2.05 34.91 0.75
C ASP A 396 -3.33 34.11 1.05
N LYS A 397 -3.25 32.95 1.73
CA LYS A 397 -4.43 32.18 2.13
C LYS A 397 -5.32 32.99 3.08
N PRO A 398 -6.66 32.81 2.99
CA PRO A 398 -7.59 33.50 3.88
C PRO A 398 -7.40 33.06 5.33
N VAL A 399 -8.00 33.83 6.25
CA VAL A 399 -8.03 33.45 7.67
C VAL A 399 -8.91 32.21 7.82
N PHE A 400 -8.33 31.13 8.35
CA PHE A 400 -9.08 29.92 8.67
C PHE A 400 -9.93 30.12 9.93
N ASP A 401 -11.07 29.45 10.01
CA ASP A 401 -11.78 29.32 11.28
C ASP A 401 -10.97 28.43 12.23
N ILE A 402 -10.39 27.35 11.68
CA ILE A 402 -9.51 26.44 12.39
C ILE A 402 -8.32 26.00 11.51
N LEU A 403 -7.12 26.14 12.05
CA LEU A 403 -5.88 25.64 11.44
C LEU A 403 -5.30 24.51 12.29
N ILE A 404 -5.19 23.32 11.71
CA ILE A 404 -4.56 22.16 12.33
C ILE A 404 -3.09 22.10 11.92
N VAL A 405 -2.19 21.99 12.90
CA VAL A 405 -0.74 21.88 12.69
C VAL A 405 -0.29 20.45 12.97
N GLY A 406 -0.08 19.67 11.92
CA GLY A 406 0.30 18.25 11.95
C GLY A 406 -0.68 17.38 11.18
N GLY A 407 -0.17 16.53 10.28
CA GLY A 407 -0.98 15.66 9.40
C GLY A 407 -1.11 14.21 9.86
N GLY A 408 -0.77 13.90 11.11
CA GLY A 408 -0.92 12.55 11.67
C GLY A 408 -2.38 12.19 12.02
N PRO A 409 -2.63 11.04 12.65
CA PRO A 409 -3.99 10.58 12.98
C PRO A 409 -4.83 11.59 13.79
N ALA A 410 -4.21 12.29 14.75
CA ALA A 410 -4.89 13.34 15.52
C ALA A 410 -5.29 14.54 14.65
N GLY A 411 -4.41 14.96 13.74
CA GLY A 411 -4.68 16.09 12.84
C GLY A 411 -5.75 15.77 11.80
N ALA A 412 -5.67 14.58 11.18
CA ALA A 412 -6.68 14.11 10.24
C ALA A 412 -8.08 14.01 10.90
N ALA A 413 -8.15 13.46 12.12
CA ALA A 413 -9.41 13.41 12.87
C ALA A 413 -9.94 14.80 13.19
N ALA A 414 -9.08 15.73 13.63
CA ALA A 414 -9.48 17.10 13.91
C ALA A 414 -10.04 17.82 12.68
N ALA A 415 -9.41 17.63 11.52
CA ALA A 415 -9.82 18.19 10.24
C ALA A 415 -11.19 17.66 9.80
N ILE A 416 -11.42 16.35 9.85
CA ILE A 416 -12.71 15.73 9.51
C ILE A 416 -13.83 16.32 10.38
N TYR A 417 -13.63 16.41 11.70
CA TYR A 417 -14.65 16.93 12.60
C TYR A 417 -14.93 18.41 12.39
N ALA A 418 -13.90 19.20 12.07
CA ALA A 418 -14.03 20.63 11.78
C ALA A 418 -14.78 20.87 10.47
N ALA A 419 -14.37 20.20 9.39
CA ALA A 419 -14.98 20.35 8.08
C ALA A 419 -16.45 19.91 8.07
N ARG A 420 -16.82 18.90 8.87
CA ARG A 420 -18.22 18.49 9.09
C ARG A 420 -19.10 19.53 9.79
N LYS A 421 -18.50 20.57 10.38
CA LYS A 421 -19.22 21.76 10.88
C LYS A 421 -19.36 22.86 9.82
N GLY A 422 -18.80 22.68 8.63
CA GLY A 422 -18.87 23.64 7.53
C GLY A 422 -18.03 24.90 7.73
N ILE A 423 -16.98 24.83 8.57
CA ILE A 423 -16.08 25.95 8.85
C ILE A 423 -14.80 25.86 8.02
N ALA A 424 -14.19 27.01 7.72
CA ALA A 424 -12.97 27.08 6.91
C ALA A 424 -11.81 26.37 7.65
N THR A 425 -11.41 25.22 7.12
CA THR A 425 -10.50 24.27 7.78
C THR A 425 -9.22 24.10 6.97
N GLY A 426 -8.08 24.38 7.60
CA GLY A 426 -6.76 24.14 7.01
C GLY A 426 -5.97 23.10 7.80
N VAL A 427 -5.18 22.28 7.11
CA VAL A 427 -4.22 21.35 7.72
C VAL A 427 -2.83 21.66 7.18
N VAL A 428 -1.88 22.02 8.04
CA VAL A 428 -0.48 22.21 7.66
C VAL A 428 0.36 21.07 8.21
N ALA A 429 1.12 20.38 7.37
CA ALA A 429 1.86 19.18 7.75
C ALA A 429 3.21 19.07 7.01
N GLU A 430 4.22 18.52 7.67
CA GLU A 430 5.48 18.15 7.00
C GLU A 430 5.31 16.94 6.08
N ARG A 431 4.47 16.00 6.52
CA ARG A 431 4.14 14.76 5.83
C ARG A 431 2.77 14.30 6.33
N PHE A 432 1.77 14.31 5.46
CA PHE A 432 0.46 13.75 5.80
C PHE A 432 0.59 12.26 6.20
N GLY A 433 -0.20 11.79 7.17
CA GLY A 433 -0.10 10.47 7.78
C GLY A 433 0.80 10.42 9.02
N GLY A 434 1.87 11.23 9.08
CA GLY A 434 2.77 11.26 10.23
C GLY A 434 3.47 9.91 10.50
N GLN A 435 3.64 9.53 11.78
CA GLN A 435 4.39 8.33 12.16
C GLN A 435 3.84 7.01 11.60
N VAL A 436 2.53 6.93 11.31
CA VAL A 436 1.93 5.67 10.87
C VAL A 436 2.48 5.23 9.52
N LEU A 437 2.96 6.17 8.68
CA LEU A 437 3.56 5.83 7.39
C LEU A 437 4.84 4.99 7.53
N ASP A 438 5.50 5.06 8.68
CA ASP A 438 6.71 4.29 8.94
C ASP A 438 6.41 3.01 9.73
N THR A 439 5.12 2.65 9.90
CA THR A 439 4.66 1.44 10.57
C THR A 439 4.35 0.35 9.55
N LEU A 440 4.77 -0.90 9.83
CA LEU A 440 4.45 -2.05 8.98
C LEU A 440 3.01 -2.51 9.19
N SER A 441 2.74 -3.22 10.29
CA SER A 441 1.40 -3.72 10.62
C SER A 441 0.78 -2.96 11.79
N ILE A 442 -0.54 -2.78 11.73
CA ILE A 442 -1.38 -2.13 12.73
C ILE A 442 -2.55 -3.07 13.01
N GLU A 443 -2.54 -3.70 14.18
CA GLU A 443 -3.54 -4.70 14.60
C GLU A 443 -4.39 -4.22 15.80
N ASN A 444 -4.19 -2.97 16.22
CA ASN A 444 -4.79 -2.42 17.45
C ASN A 444 -5.68 -1.20 17.21
N PHE A 445 -5.99 -0.89 15.94
CA PHE A 445 -7.00 0.11 15.61
C PHE A 445 -8.38 -0.52 15.69
N VAL A 446 -9.12 -0.23 16.75
CA VAL A 446 -10.44 -0.83 17.04
C VAL A 446 -11.34 -0.81 15.81
N SER A 447 -11.99 -1.95 15.53
CA SER A 447 -12.79 -2.29 14.34
C SER A 447 -12.02 -2.68 13.07
N VAL A 448 -10.69 -2.59 13.07
CA VAL A 448 -9.83 -3.04 11.97
C VAL A 448 -8.90 -4.12 12.53
N GLN A 449 -9.13 -5.38 12.15
CA GLN A 449 -8.36 -6.51 12.66
C GLN A 449 -6.87 -6.39 12.32
N GLU A 450 -6.56 -6.00 11.09
CA GLU A 450 -5.21 -5.71 10.63
C GLU A 450 -5.25 -4.69 9.49
N THR A 451 -4.28 -3.78 9.47
CA THR A 451 -3.99 -2.89 8.34
C THR A 451 -2.50 -2.55 8.33
N GLU A 452 -2.05 -1.85 7.30
CA GLU A 452 -0.66 -1.39 7.19
C GLU A 452 -0.60 0.13 7.32
N GLY A 453 0.56 0.64 7.76
CA GLY A 453 0.81 2.06 7.94
C GLY A 453 0.48 2.93 6.72
N PRO A 454 1.09 2.66 5.54
CA PRO A 454 0.78 3.37 4.30
C PRO A 454 -0.69 3.29 3.89
N LYS A 455 -1.31 2.12 4.02
CA LYS A 455 -2.73 1.90 3.71
C LYS A 455 -3.64 2.72 4.64
N PHE A 456 -3.31 2.77 5.92
CA PHE A 456 -4.06 3.53 6.92
C PHE A 456 -3.92 5.05 6.69
N ALA A 457 -2.72 5.54 6.40
CA ALA A 457 -2.50 6.94 6.07
C ALA A 457 -3.28 7.38 4.82
N ALA A 458 -3.26 6.56 3.76
CA ALA A 458 -4.03 6.82 2.55
C ALA A 458 -5.55 6.84 2.83
N ALA A 459 -6.05 5.94 3.68
CA ALA A 459 -7.45 5.94 4.09
C ALA A 459 -7.82 7.20 4.90
N LEU A 460 -6.92 7.69 5.77
CA LEU A 460 -7.12 8.96 6.47
C LEU A 460 -7.17 10.15 5.49
N GLU A 461 -6.25 10.21 4.53
CA GLU A 461 -6.19 11.27 3.52
C GLU A 461 -7.44 11.28 2.66
N GLN A 462 -7.88 10.09 2.20
CA GLN A 462 -9.11 9.92 1.44
C GLN A 462 -10.33 10.43 2.22
N HIS A 463 -10.41 10.17 3.53
CA HIS A 463 -11.53 10.65 4.34
C HIS A 463 -11.47 12.17 4.58
N VAL A 464 -10.28 12.76 4.76
CA VAL A 464 -10.14 14.23 4.86
C VAL A 464 -10.58 14.90 3.56
N THR A 465 -10.13 14.38 2.41
CA THR A 465 -10.44 14.92 1.07
C THR A 465 -11.88 14.72 0.61
N CYS A 466 -12.69 13.94 1.34
CA CYS A 466 -14.15 13.94 1.16
C CYS A 466 -14.81 15.27 1.54
N TYR A 467 -14.10 16.16 2.24
CA TYR A 467 -14.59 17.46 2.68
C TYR A 467 -13.71 18.58 2.11
N ASP A 468 -14.22 19.81 2.18
CA ASP A 468 -13.47 21.01 1.79
C ASP A 468 -12.43 21.38 2.86
N VAL A 469 -11.32 20.65 2.85
CA VAL A 469 -10.16 20.86 3.74
C VAL A 469 -8.95 21.24 2.90
N ASP A 470 -8.35 22.38 3.22
CA ASP A 470 -7.15 22.87 2.56
C ASP A 470 -5.92 22.19 3.19
N ILE A 471 -5.40 21.15 2.53
CA ILE A 471 -4.21 20.41 2.98
C ILE A 471 -2.94 21.06 2.40
N MET A 472 -2.12 21.61 3.28
CA MET A 472 -0.84 22.23 3.01
C MET A 472 0.29 21.29 3.45
N ASP A 473 0.62 20.32 2.59
CA ASP A 473 1.65 19.31 2.85
C ASP A 473 3.07 19.84 2.57
N ALA A 474 4.09 19.11 3.05
CA ALA A 474 5.50 19.49 2.99
C ALA A 474 5.83 20.87 3.61
N GLN A 475 5.07 21.27 4.64
CA GLN A 475 5.26 22.52 5.38
C GLN A 475 5.55 22.27 6.86
N ARG A 476 6.61 22.89 7.39
CA ARG A 476 6.96 22.84 8.82
C ARG A 476 6.56 24.12 9.53
N ALA A 477 5.85 24.03 10.66
CA ALA A 477 5.64 25.17 11.55
C ALA A 477 6.92 25.50 12.34
N ASP A 478 7.23 26.79 12.47
CA ASP A 478 8.42 27.33 13.12
C ASP A 478 8.10 28.23 14.32
N ALA A 479 6.94 28.91 14.31
CA ALA A 479 6.47 29.67 15.47
C ALA A 479 4.96 29.79 15.52
N LEU A 480 4.41 29.78 16.73
CA LEU A 480 3.04 30.19 17.04
C LEU A 480 3.09 31.59 17.65
N ILE A 481 2.31 32.52 17.10
CA ILE A 481 2.19 33.90 17.59
C ILE A 481 0.75 34.10 18.03
N PRO A 482 0.47 34.07 19.35
CA PRO A 482 -0.88 34.23 19.87
C PRO A 482 -1.45 35.63 19.66
N GLY A 483 -2.76 35.70 19.42
CA GLY A 483 -3.50 36.96 19.29
C GLY A 483 -5.01 36.73 19.10
N PRO A 484 -5.81 37.78 18.82
CA PRO A 484 -7.22 37.62 18.47
C PRO A 484 -7.43 36.72 17.24
N ILE A 485 -6.48 36.81 16.30
CA ILE A 485 -6.27 35.83 15.23
C ILE A 485 -4.89 35.22 15.47
N GLN A 486 -4.86 33.90 15.64
CA GLN A 486 -3.65 33.13 15.81
C GLN A 486 -2.84 33.15 14.51
N GLN A 487 -1.52 33.25 14.61
CA GLN A 487 -0.63 33.15 13.46
C GLN A 487 0.35 32.00 13.62
N VAL A 488 0.53 31.21 12.58
CA VAL A 488 1.52 30.14 12.51
C VAL A 488 2.51 30.49 11.41
N ARG A 489 3.75 30.82 11.81
CA ARG A 489 4.86 31.03 10.88
C ARG A 489 5.45 29.68 10.50
N LEU A 490 5.68 29.49 9.21
CA LEU A 490 6.29 28.30 8.64
C LEU A 490 7.80 28.48 8.47
N ALA A 491 8.55 27.37 8.38
CA ALA A 491 9.98 27.38 8.12
C ALA A 491 10.34 28.02 6.77
N SER A 492 9.40 28.06 5.83
CA SER A 492 9.50 28.79 4.56
C SER A 492 9.41 30.32 4.70
N GLY A 493 9.05 30.82 5.88
CA GLY A 493 8.81 32.24 6.16
C GLY A 493 7.34 32.68 6.00
N ALA A 494 6.51 31.87 5.34
CA ALA A 494 5.08 32.14 5.19
C ALA A 494 4.35 32.17 6.54
N VAL A 495 3.26 32.93 6.62
CA VAL A 495 2.45 33.07 7.84
C VAL A 495 0.99 32.75 7.55
N LEU A 496 0.50 31.67 8.15
CA LEU A 496 -0.92 31.29 8.11
C LEU A 496 -1.67 31.93 9.28
N LYS A 497 -2.95 32.26 9.08
CA LYS A 497 -3.80 32.94 10.06
C LYS A 497 -5.05 32.12 10.37
N ALA A 498 -5.42 32.03 11.64
CA ALA A 498 -6.63 31.29 12.04
C ALA A 498 -7.29 31.85 13.30
N LYS A 499 -8.61 31.75 13.42
CA LYS A 499 -9.35 32.11 14.65
C LYS A 499 -9.03 31.13 15.78
N THR A 500 -8.89 29.83 15.46
CA THR A 500 -8.43 28.80 16.39
C THR A 500 -7.34 27.92 15.78
N VAL A 501 -6.48 27.34 16.61
CA VAL A 501 -5.40 26.43 16.18
C VAL A 501 -5.48 25.12 16.95
N VAL A 502 -5.27 23.98 16.28
CA VAL A 502 -5.07 22.66 16.91
C VAL A 502 -3.65 22.19 16.64
N LEU A 503 -2.83 22.06 17.69
CA LEU A 503 -1.47 21.56 17.63
C LEU A 503 -1.47 20.03 17.73
N ALA A 504 -1.19 19.35 16.62
CA ALA A 504 -1.21 17.90 16.47
C ALA A 504 0.11 17.37 15.86
N THR A 505 1.24 17.99 16.24
CA THR A 505 2.58 17.71 15.67
C THR A 505 3.18 16.37 16.10
N GLY A 506 2.50 15.63 16.98
CA GLY A 506 2.94 14.34 17.50
C GLY A 506 4.25 14.40 18.28
N ALA A 507 4.95 13.28 18.30
CA ALA A 507 6.25 13.13 18.92
C ALA A 507 7.22 12.43 17.96
N ARG A 508 8.43 12.15 18.41
CA ARG A 508 9.39 11.29 17.72
C ARG A 508 10.14 10.43 18.73
N TRP A 509 10.52 9.22 18.33
CA TRP A 509 11.30 8.34 19.19
C TRP A 509 12.74 8.83 19.29
N ARG A 510 13.34 8.74 20.48
CA ARG A 510 14.78 8.91 20.63
C ARG A 510 15.50 7.73 20.00
N GLU A 511 16.36 8.03 19.01
CA GLU A 511 17.28 7.06 18.43
C GLU A 511 18.44 6.76 19.41
N ILE A 512 18.97 5.55 19.36
CA ILE A 512 20.23 5.17 20.04
C ILE A 512 21.41 5.89 19.35
N ASN A 513 21.30 6.14 18.04
CA ASN A 513 22.31 6.69 17.14
C ASN A 513 23.52 5.78 16.95
N VAL A 514 23.28 4.50 16.61
CA VAL A 514 24.32 3.50 16.36
C VAL A 514 24.25 2.93 14.93
N PRO A 515 25.38 2.44 14.37
CA PRO A 515 25.36 1.72 13.10
C PRO A 515 24.35 0.57 13.09
N GLY A 516 23.60 0.46 11.99
CA GLY A 516 22.56 -0.55 11.78
C GLY A 516 21.17 -0.19 12.30
N GLU A 517 21.02 0.81 13.18
CA GLU A 517 19.71 1.18 13.72
C GLU A 517 18.73 1.66 12.64
N ARG A 518 19.17 2.60 11.80
CA ARG A 518 18.36 3.09 10.67
C ARG A 518 18.21 2.06 9.56
N GLU A 519 19.26 1.29 9.30
CA GLU A 519 19.28 0.24 8.26
C GLU A 519 18.23 -0.84 8.57
N TYR A 520 18.14 -1.31 9.80
CA TYR A 520 17.23 -2.38 10.20
C TYR A 520 15.91 -1.87 10.83
N ARG A 521 15.61 -0.57 10.71
CA ARG A 521 14.28 -0.03 11.05
C ARG A 521 13.21 -0.81 10.28
N ASN A 522 12.17 -1.25 10.98
CA ASN A 522 11.09 -2.11 10.46
C ASN A 522 11.56 -3.49 9.96
N ARG A 523 12.83 -3.86 10.19
CA ARG A 523 13.40 -5.16 9.84
C ARG A 523 14.05 -5.82 11.05
N GLY A 524 13.43 -5.63 12.21
CA GLY A 524 13.89 -6.12 13.51
C GLY A 524 14.22 -4.99 14.50
N VAL A 525 14.42 -3.75 14.07
CA VAL A 525 14.42 -2.59 14.98
C VAL A 525 13.01 -2.01 15.05
N ALA A 526 12.46 -1.98 16.26
CA ALA A 526 11.12 -1.54 16.60
C ALA A 526 11.18 -0.48 17.72
N TYR A 527 10.16 0.37 17.77
CA TYR A 527 10.05 1.43 18.79
C TYR A 527 8.76 1.31 19.61
N CYS A 528 7.79 0.52 19.18
CA CYS A 528 6.53 0.34 19.89
C CYS A 528 6.38 -1.14 20.30
N PRO A 529 6.57 -1.49 21.59
CA PRO A 529 6.41 -2.87 22.06
C PRO A 529 4.99 -3.39 21.86
N HIS A 530 3.98 -2.54 22.03
CA HIS A 530 2.58 -2.91 21.85
C HIS A 530 2.20 -3.17 20.38
N CYS A 531 2.89 -2.51 19.45
CA CYS A 531 2.62 -2.62 18.03
C CYS A 531 3.34 -3.84 17.45
N ASP A 532 4.65 -3.96 17.70
CA ASP A 532 5.49 -4.95 17.04
C ASP A 532 5.73 -6.21 17.88
N GLY A 533 5.44 -6.18 19.19
CA GLY A 533 5.68 -7.29 20.13
C GLY A 533 5.13 -8.65 19.67
N PRO A 534 3.87 -8.74 19.20
CA PRO A 534 3.29 -9.98 18.68
C PRO A 534 4.11 -10.65 17.56
N LEU A 535 4.78 -9.86 16.70
CA LEU A 535 5.60 -10.36 15.58
C LEU A 535 6.86 -11.12 16.03
N PHE A 536 7.22 -11.00 17.31
CA PHE A 536 8.38 -11.65 17.92
C PHE A 536 8.02 -12.84 18.82
N LYS A 537 6.80 -13.37 18.71
CA LYS A 537 6.38 -14.60 19.41
C LYS A 537 7.41 -15.71 19.26
N GLY A 538 7.87 -16.27 20.39
CA GLY A 538 8.89 -17.32 20.44
C GLY A 538 10.32 -16.90 20.07
N LYS A 539 10.59 -15.64 19.73
CA LYS A 539 11.92 -15.14 19.37
C LYS A 539 12.63 -14.49 20.56
N ARG A 540 13.94 -14.27 20.44
CA ARG A 540 14.72 -13.51 21.43
C ARG A 540 14.73 -12.03 21.04
N VAL A 541 14.56 -11.14 21.99
CA VAL A 541 14.56 -9.68 21.77
C VAL A 541 15.41 -8.97 22.80
N ALA A 542 15.85 -7.75 22.49
CA ALA A 542 16.44 -6.84 23.46
C ALA A 542 15.71 -5.50 23.47
N GLY A 543 15.73 -4.80 24.60
CA GLY A 543 15.18 -3.46 24.69
C GLY A 543 15.83 -2.67 25.82
N GLY A 544 15.70 -1.35 25.81
CA GLY A 544 16.39 -0.51 26.80
C GLY A 544 16.00 0.95 26.73
N GLY A 545 16.12 1.63 27.88
CA GLY A 545 15.74 3.03 28.07
C GLY A 545 14.75 3.22 29.24
N ASN A 546 14.32 4.47 29.47
CA ASN A 546 13.55 4.85 30.66
C ASN A 546 12.21 4.10 30.79
N SER A 547 11.55 3.78 29.68
CA SER A 547 10.30 3.00 29.64
C SER A 547 10.54 1.51 29.35
N GLY A 548 11.81 1.09 29.28
CA GLY A 548 12.20 -0.26 28.87
C GLY A 548 11.76 -1.36 29.83
N VAL A 549 11.54 -1.05 31.12
CA VAL A 549 11.14 -2.05 32.12
C VAL A 549 9.73 -2.57 31.87
N GLU A 550 8.75 -1.69 31.64
CA GLU A 550 7.38 -2.10 31.33
C GLU A 550 7.31 -2.85 30.00
N ALA A 551 7.99 -2.32 28.98
CA ALA A 551 8.10 -2.98 27.68
C ALA A 551 8.72 -4.39 27.80
N ALA A 552 9.74 -4.56 28.64
CA ALA A 552 10.34 -5.88 28.86
C ALA A 552 9.41 -6.83 29.60
N ILE A 553 8.62 -6.35 30.57
CA ILE A 553 7.59 -7.15 31.26
C ILE A 553 6.50 -7.59 30.28
N ASP A 554 6.04 -6.68 29.41
CA ASP A 554 5.02 -6.94 28.39
C ASP A 554 5.51 -7.99 27.38
N LEU A 555 6.68 -7.72 26.76
CA LEU A 555 7.29 -8.63 25.79
C LEU A 555 7.62 -10.00 26.37
N ALA A 556 7.99 -10.10 27.64
CA ALA A 556 8.29 -11.38 28.30
C ALA A 556 7.09 -12.34 28.32
N GLY A 557 5.85 -11.85 28.18
CA GLY A 557 4.67 -12.70 28.03
C GLY A 557 4.50 -13.32 26.62
N ILE A 558 5.22 -12.81 25.62
CA ILE A 558 5.02 -13.12 24.20
C ILE A 558 6.24 -13.84 23.61
N VAL A 559 7.44 -13.37 23.96
CA VAL A 559 8.71 -13.76 23.32
C VAL A 559 9.43 -14.86 24.12
N SER A 560 10.39 -15.56 23.51
CA SER A 560 11.12 -16.62 24.24
C SER A 560 12.13 -16.10 25.25
N HIS A 561 12.70 -14.90 25.02
CA HIS A 561 13.61 -14.25 25.96
C HIS A 561 13.71 -12.74 25.72
N VAL A 562 13.76 -11.94 26.79
CA VAL A 562 14.02 -10.50 26.73
C VAL A 562 15.35 -10.18 27.40
N THR A 563 16.23 -9.43 26.71
CA THR A 563 17.41 -8.82 27.33
C THR A 563 17.19 -7.31 27.49
N LEU A 564 17.08 -6.83 28.72
CA LEU A 564 17.00 -5.40 29.02
C LEU A 564 18.40 -4.82 29.19
N LEU A 565 18.75 -3.83 28.37
CA LEU A 565 20.02 -3.09 28.44
C LEU A 565 19.77 -1.72 29.08
N GLU A 566 20.43 -1.45 30.20
CA GLU A 566 20.40 -0.17 30.91
C GLU A 566 21.77 0.50 30.85
N TYR A 567 21.81 1.76 30.42
CA TYR A 567 23.05 2.53 30.30
C TYR A 567 23.65 2.86 31.67
N GLY A 568 22.81 3.22 32.64
CA GLY A 568 23.21 3.54 34.00
C GLY A 568 23.56 2.34 34.87
N ALA A 569 24.03 2.60 36.09
CA ALA A 569 24.33 1.56 37.07
C ALA A 569 23.07 0.88 37.66
N GLN A 570 21.93 1.54 37.56
CA GLN A 570 20.66 1.10 38.14
C GLN A 570 19.50 1.45 37.19
N LEU A 571 18.43 0.65 37.25
CA LEU A 571 17.18 0.94 36.56
C LEU A 571 16.49 2.14 37.22
N ARG A 572 15.86 2.99 36.41
CA ARG A 572 15.12 4.18 36.86
C ARG A 572 13.61 3.96 37.08
N ALA A 573 13.09 2.81 36.67
CA ALA A 573 11.66 2.48 36.82
C ALA A 573 11.26 2.27 38.29
N ASP A 574 9.97 2.29 38.59
CA ASP A 574 9.46 2.06 39.94
C ASP A 574 9.90 0.72 40.53
N ALA A 575 10.16 0.70 41.84
CA ALA A 575 10.64 -0.48 42.54
C ALA A 575 9.69 -1.70 42.42
N ILE A 576 8.39 -1.48 42.21
CA ILE A 576 7.43 -2.57 41.98
C ILE A 576 7.61 -3.21 40.59
N LEU A 577 7.88 -2.40 39.57
CA LEU A 577 8.15 -2.85 38.21
C LEU A 577 9.50 -3.55 38.14
N GLN A 578 10.53 -3.03 38.83
CA GLN A 578 11.83 -3.71 38.93
C GLN A 578 11.70 -5.10 39.60
N ARG A 579 10.94 -5.20 40.71
CA ARG A 579 10.68 -6.50 41.36
C ARG A 579 9.94 -7.46 40.43
N LYS A 580 8.93 -6.98 39.70
CA LYS A 580 8.19 -7.79 38.73
C LYS A 580 9.12 -8.26 37.61
N LEU A 581 9.92 -7.36 37.01
CA LEU A 581 10.89 -7.68 35.97
C LEU A 581 11.86 -8.79 36.41
N HIS A 582 12.44 -8.67 37.61
CA HIS A 582 13.36 -9.66 38.16
C HIS A 582 12.70 -11.00 38.55
N SER A 583 11.37 -11.03 38.68
CA SER A 583 10.64 -12.29 38.94
C SER A 583 10.43 -13.14 37.68
N LEU A 584 10.65 -12.58 36.49
CA LEU A 584 10.37 -13.26 35.22
C LEU A 584 11.55 -14.16 34.81
N PRO A 585 11.32 -15.46 34.56
CA PRO A 585 12.40 -16.43 34.33
C PRO A 585 13.08 -16.28 32.97
N ASN A 586 12.43 -15.59 32.02
CA ASN A 586 12.91 -15.37 30.66
C ASN A 586 13.42 -13.95 30.40
N VAL A 587 13.79 -13.21 31.46
CA VAL A 587 14.32 -11.84 31.36
C VAL A 587 15.74 -11.78 31.91
N THR A 588 16.65 -11.19 31.15
CA THR A 588 18.01 -10.84 31.61
C THR A 588 18.15 -9.32 31.67
N VAL A 589 18.61 -8.78 32.80
CA VAL A 589 18.90 -7.35 32.96
C VAL A 589 20.41 -7.13 32.95
N ILE A 590 20.89 -6.23 32.09
CA ILE A 590 22.29 -5.85 31.98
C ILE A 590 22.39 -4.34 32.19
N THR A 591 22.89 -3.92 33.35
CA THR A 591 23.20 -2.52 33.64
C THR A 591 24.58 -2.14 33.15
N GLN A 592 24.84 -0.84 33.06
CA GLN A 592 26.08 -0.28 32.53
C GLN A 592 26.40 -0.81 31.14
N ALA A 593 25.38 -0.97 30.29
CA ALA A 593 25.50 -1.50 28.94
C ALA A 593 25.20 -0.41 27.91
N GLN A 594 26.18 -0.08 27.09
CA GLN A 594 26.02 0.86 25.98
C GLN A 594 25.93 0.09 24.67
N THR A 595 24.76 0.07 24.03
CA THR A 595 24.63 -0.46 22.66
C THR A 595 25.58 0.27 21.72
N THR A 596 26.33 -0.46 20.89
CA THR A 596 27.33 0.10 19.95
C THR A 596 27.02 -0.20 18.49
N LYS A 597 26.27 -1.28 18.20
CA LYS A 597 25.85 -1.64 16.84
C LYS A 597 24.64 -2.57 16.87
N ILE A 598 23.74 -2.41 15.90
CA ILE A 598 22.71 -3.40 15.56
C ILE A 598 23.17 -4.10 14.28
N ALA A 599 23.17 -5.43 14.27
CA ALA A 599 23.65 -6.24 13.15
C ALA A 599 22.52 -7.08 12.57
N GLY A 600 22.65 -7.40 11.29
CA GLY A 600 21.71 -8.25 10.57
C GLY A 600 22.37 -8.99 9.42
N ASN A 601 21.59 -9.87 8.80
CA ASN A 601 22.02 -10.75 7.72
C ASN A 601 21.83 -10.13 6.31
N GLY A 602 21.70 -8.81 6.24
CA GLY A 602 21.33 -8.06 5.02
C GLY A 602 19.81 -7.92 4.79
N SER A 603 18.99 -8.77 5.41
CA SER A 603 17.52 -8.66 5.32
C SER A 603 16.87 -8.22 6.63
N LYS A 604 17.31 -8.74 7.77
CA LYS A 604 16.73 -8.50 9.10
C LYS A 604 17.79 -8.57 10.20
N VAL A 605 17.45 -8.03 11.38
CA VAL A 605 18.28 -8.12 12.59
C VAL A 605 18.57 -9.58 12.94
N ASP A 606 19.82 -9.87 13.29
CA ASP A 606 20.26 -11.15 13.85
C ASP A 606 21.05 -11.03 15.16
N ALA A 607 21.51 -9.82 15.50
CA ALA A 607 22.25 -9.57 16.72
C ALA A 607 22.31 -8.10 17.13
N LEU A 608 22.67 -7.87 18.40
CA LEU A 608 23.03 -6.58 18.96
C LEU A 608 24.41 -6.67 19.60
N ALA A 609 25.26 -5.67 19.38
CA ALA A 609 26.52 -5.50 20.08
C ALA A 609 26.42 -4.34 21.08
N TYR A 610 27.00 -4.55 22.27
CA TYR A 610 27.09 -3.53 23.31
C TYR A 610 28.46 -3.56 23.99
N LYS A 611 28.84 -2.45 24.61
CA LYS A 611 30.01 -2.34 25.48
C LYS A 611 29.57 -2.42 26.94
N ASP A 612 30.13 -3.34 27.70
CA ASP A 612 29.99 -3.33 29.17
C ASP A 612 30.87 -2.20 29.71
N LEU A 613 30.26 -1.16 30.28
CA LEU A 613 30.95 0.03 30.77
C LEU A 613 31.73 -0.24 32.06
N ARG A 614 31.53 -1.39 32.72
CA ARG A 614 32.32 -1.79 33.90
C ARG A 614 33.67 -2.36 33.49
N THR A 615 33.69 -3.21 32.47
CA THR A 615 34.91 -3.93 32.04
C THR A 615 35.56 -3.31 30.80
N GLY A 616 34.80 -2.54 30.03
CA GLY A 616 35.21 -2.01 28.72
C GLY A 616 35.07 -2.99 27.57
N GLU A 617 34.67 -4.24 27.82
CA GLU A 617 34.56 -5.30 26.81
C GLU A 617 33.36 -5.12 25.87
N SER A 618 33.56 -5.43 24.59
CA SER A 618 32.47 -5.56 23.62
C SER A 618 31.85 -6.95 23.70
N ARG A 619 30.52 -7.01 23.77
CA ARG A 619 29.72 -8.24 23.85
C ARG A 619 28.67 -8.27 22.75
N ARG A 620 28.29 -9.47 22.30
CA ARG A 620 27.27 -9.72 21.26
C ARG A 620 26.13 -10.54 21.85
N ILE A 621 24.90 -10.18 21.49
CA ILE A 621 23.67 -10.88 21.84
C ILE A 621 22.98 -11.29 20.54
N GLU A 622 22.73 -12.58 20.36
CA GLU A 622 21.91 -13.07 19.25
C GLU A 622 20.42 -12.90 19.56
N LEU A 623 19.71 -12.24 18.65
CA LEU A 623 18.31 -11.86 18.80
C LEU A 623 17.67 -11.56 17.45
N ALA A 624 16.35 -11.61 17.40
CA ALA A 624 15.60 -11.28 16.20
C ALA A 624 15.08 -9.83 16.20
N GLY A 625 14.97 -9.19 17.37
CA GLY A 625 14.37 -7.87 17.52
C GLY A 625 15.01 -6.98 18.58
N VAL A 626 15.06 -5.67 18.32
CA VAL A 626 15.53 -4.62 19.21
C VAL A 626 14.43 -3.58 19.39
N PHE A 627 13.94 -3.42 20.62
CA PHE A 627 12.89 -2.48 21.01
C PHE A 627 13.50 -1.27 21.71
N VAL A 628 13.61 -0.15 21.00
CA VAL A 628 14.21 1.09 21.51
C VAL A 628 13.19 1.83 22.39
N GLN A 629 13.43 1.91 23.71
CA GLN A 629 12.52 2.49 24.71
C GLN A 629 13.17 3.63 25.49
N ILE A 630 14.02 4.41 24.82
CA ILE A 630 14.75 5.56 25.41
C ILE A 630 13.79 6.71 25.76
N GLY A 631 12.68 6.81 25.04
CA GLY A 631 11.60 7.76 25.28
C GLY A 631 11.14 8.46 24.01
N LEU A 632 9.97 9.07 24.09
CA LEU A 632 9.46 9.98 23.08
C LEU A 632 9.91 11.42 23.36
N VAL A 633 10.13 12.18 22.29
CA VAL A 633 10.33 13.63 22.33
C VAL A 633 9.16 14.27 21.61
N PRO A 634 8.27 15.00 22.30
CA PRO A 634 7.22 15.78 21.66
C PRO A 634 7.81 16.80 20.68
N ASN A 635 7.15 17.01 19.54
CA ASN A 635 7.59 17.97 18.53
C ASN A 635 7.12 19.40 18.90
N THR A 636 7.66 19.92 20.02
CA THR A 636 7.22 21.14 20.71
C THR A 636 8.32 22.17 20.92
N GLU A 637 9.54 21.94 20.43
CA GLU A 637 10.66 22.85 20.65
C GLU A 637 10.38 24.29 20.20
N TRP A 638 9.60 24.43 19.12
CA TRP A 638 9.16 25.70 18.53
C TRP A 638 8.05 26.43 19.32
N LEU A 639 7.50 25.78 20.37
CA LEU A 639 6.42 26.30 21.21
C LEU A 639 6.88 26.74 22.61
N LYS A 640 8.17 26.56 22.93
CA LYS A 640 8.73 26.92 24.24
C LYS A 640 8.49 28.40 24.54
N GLY A 641 7.88 28.67 25.69
CA GLY A 641 7.55 30.03 26.13
C GLY A 641 6.27 30.61 25.52
N VAL A 642 5.56 29.87 24.66
CA VAL A 642 4.29 30.29 24.06
C VAL A 642 3.13 29.55 24.71
N VAL A 643 3.20 28.23 24.81
CA VAL A 643 2.23 27.39 25.55
C VAL A 643 2.91 26.72 26.74
N GLU A 644 2.15 26.38 27.77
CA GLU A 644 2.66 25.66 28.92
C GLU A 644 3.03 24.21 28.54
N LEU A 645 4.26 23.82 28.88
CA LEU A 645 4.81 22.49 28.60
C LEU A 645 5.12 21.76 29.91
N SER A 646 4.91 20.45 29.92
CA SER A 646 5.33 19.57 31.02
C SER A 646 6.87 19.54 31.13
N ALA A 647 7.39 18.98 32.23
CA ALA A 647 8.83 18.77 32.39
C ALA A 647 9.44 17.88 31.27
N HIS A 648 8.62 17.11 30.57
CA HIS A 648 9.01 16.25 29.44
C HIS A 648 8.81 16.93 28.08
N GLY A 649 8.37 18.19 28.05
CA GLY A 649 8.13 18.96 26.82
C GLY A 649 6.78 18.70 26.16
N GLU A 650 5.84 18.01 26.81
CA GLU A 650 4.50 17.78 26.28
C GLU A 650 3.62 19.01 26.48
N ILE A 651 2.70 19.30 25.55
CA ILE A 651 1.73 20.38 25.72
C ILE A 651 0.72 20.01 26.79
N ILE A 652 0.62 20.83 27.84
CA ILE A 652 -0.39 20.64 28.88
C ILE A 652 -1.75 21.03 28.31
N VAL A 653 -2.70 20.10 28.40
CA VAL A 653 -4.08 20.28 27.93
C VAL A 653 -5.10 19.90 28.98
N ASP A 654 -6.26 20.56 28.95
CA ASP A 654 -7.42 20.15 29.73
C ASP A 654 -8.20 19.00 29.05
N ALA A 655 -9.32 18.59 29.65
CA ALA A 655 -10.16 17.52 29.13
C ALA A 655 -10.80 17.85 27.76
N LYS A 656 -10.85 19.11 27.32
CA LYS A 656 -11.33 19.54 26.00
C LYS A 656 -10.19 19.72 24.98
N GLY A 657 -8.95 19.49 25.39
CA GLY A 657 -7.76 19.73 24.57
C GLY A 657 -7.30 21.19 24.57
N ALA A 658 -7.84 22.07 25.43
CA ALA A 658 -7.45 23.47 25.50
C ALA A 658 -6.08 23.62 26.17
N THR A 659 -5.24 24.49 25.62
CA THR A 659 -3.92 24.82 26.17
C THR A 659 -3.99 26.01 27.13
N SER A 660 -2.83 26.47 27.64
CA SER A 660 -2.71 27.71 28.41
C SER A 660 -3.02 28.98 27.60
N VAL A 661 -3.17 28.88 26.28
CA VAL A 661 -3.46 30.00 25.36
C VAL A 661 -4.88 29.90 24.83
N ALA A 662 -5.68 30.95 25.02
CA ALA A 662 -7.05 31.03 24.53
C ALA A 662 -7.11 30.89 23.00
N GLY A 663 -8.02 30.05 22.51
CA GLY A 663 -8.15 29.74 21.07
C GLY A 663 -7.11 28.76 20.53
N VAL A 664 -6.20 28.24 21.36
CA VAL A 664 -5.20 27.23 20.98
C VAL A 664 -5.46 25.94 21.73
N PHE A 665 -5.60 24.87 20.95
CA PHE A 665 -5.87 23.51 21.40
C PHE A 665 -4.71 22.60 20.98
N ALA A 666 -4.60 21.42 21.57
CA ALA A 666 -3.64 20.41 21.16
C ALA A 666 -4.21 19.00 21.29
N ALA A 667 -3.70 18.07 20.46
CA ALA A 667 -4.21 16.70 20.39
C ALA A 667 -3.12 15.67 20.05
N GLY A 668 -3.31 14.46 20.57
CA GLY A 668 -2.45 13.31 20.29
C GLY A 668 -1.12 13.36 21.03
N ASP A 669 -0.13 12.67 20.49
CA ASP A 669 1.11 12.33 21.21
C ASP A 669 1.92 13.54 21.71
N VAL A 670 1.72 14.71 21.11
CA VAL A 670 2.36 15.98 21.50
C VAL A 670 1.92 16.47 22.88
N THR A 671 0.77 15.99 23.37
CA THR A 671 0.12 16.46 24.60
C THR A 671 0.46 15.60 25.81
N THR A 672 0.00 16.02 26.99
CA THR A 672 0.04 15.24 28.24
C THR A 672 -0.90 14.03 28.26
N VAL A 673 -1.50 13.63 27.13
CA VAL A 673 -2.21 12.35 27.04
C VAL A 673 -1.26 11.22 27.45
N PRO A 674 -1.63 10.37 28.43
CA PRO A 674 -0.67 9.45 29.05
C PRO A 674 -0.21 8.32 28.14
N PHE A 675 -1.01 8.00 27.10
CA PHE A 675 -0.75 6.89 26.20
C PHE A 675 -0.67 7.38 24.75
N LYS A 676 0.30 6.85 24.01
CA LYS A 676 0.65 7.29 22.65
C LYS A 676 0.27 6.20 21.65
N GLN A 677 -0.93 6.26 21.11
CA GLN A 677 -1.51 5.23 20.22
C GLN A 677 -2.40 5.88 19.15
N ILE A 678 -2.56 5.21 18.01
CA ILE A 678 -3.32 5.73 16.86
C ILE A 678 -4.78 6.01 17.25
N VAL A 679 -5.47 5.02 17.84
CA VAL A 679 -6.88 5.15 18.24
C VAL A 679 -7.10 6.25 19.28
N ILE A 680 -6.13 6.42 20.19
CA ILE A 680 -6.16 7.49 21.21
C ILE A 680 -5.97 8.84 20.55
N SER A 681 -4.95 8.98 19.69
CA SER A 681 -4.68 10.20 18.94
C SER A 681 -5.86 10.65 18.09
N VAL A 682 -6.57 9.72 17.43
CA VAL A 682 -7.81 10.02 16.68
C VAL A 682 -8.90 10.58 17.60
N GLY A 683 -9.11 9.95 18.76
CA GLY A 683 -10.06 10.43 19.77
C GLY A 683 -9.71 11.82 20.29
N GLU A 684 -8.44 12.06 20.61
CA GLU A 684 -7.94 13.37 21.05
C GLU A 684 -8.13 14.44 19.96
N GLY A 685 -7.89 14.10 18.68
CA GLY A 685 -8.10 14.99 17.55
C GLY A 685 -9.55 15.44 17.40
N ALA A 686 -10.50 14.50 17.47
CA ALA A 686 -11.92 14.80 17.45
C ALA A 686 -12.33 15.71 18.63
N LYS A 687 -11.82 15.41 19.83
CA LYS A 687 -12.08 16.18 21.06
C LYS A 687 -11.58 17.62 20.95
N ALA A 688 -10.34 17.82 20.52
CA ALA A 688 -9.75 19.15 20.35
C ALA A 688 -10.46 19.98 19.26
N SER A 689 -10.89 19.33 18.16
CA SER A 689 -11.67 19.99 17.11
C SER A 689 -13.03 20.49 17.62
N LEU A 690 -13.74 19.65 18.38
CA LEU A 690 -15.00 20.06 19.01
C LEU A 690 -14.81 21.15 20.08
N GLY A 691 -13.70 21.09 20.83
CA GLY A 691 -13.32 22.15 21.78
C GLY A 691 -13.04 23.49 21.09
N ALA A 692 -12.30 23.46 19.98
CA ALA A 692 -12.02 24.63 19.16
C ALA A 692 -13.30 25.22 18.57
N PHE A 693 -14.22 24.39 18.09
CA PHE A 693 -15.52 24.84 17.59
C PHE A 693 -16.41 25.46 18.68
N ASP A 694 -16.48 24.87 19.89
CA ASP A 694 -17.18 25.47 21.04
C ASP A 694 -16.60 26.84 21.40
N TYR A 695 -15.27 26.99 21.36
CA TYR A 695 -14.61 28.28 21.55
C TYR A 695 -15.02 29.29 20.49
N LEU A 696 -15.01 28.91 19.21
CA LEU A 696 -15.41 29.77 18.09
C LEU A 696 -16.85 30.28 18.26
N ILE A 697 -17.80 29.43 18.63
CA ILE A 697 -19.21 29.85 18.78
C ILE A 697 -19.36 30.86 19.93
N ARG A 698 -18.60 30.69 21.02
CA ARG A 698 -18.69 31.55 22.21
C ARG A 698 -17.94 32.88 22.08
N HIS A 699 -17.02 32.95 21.13
CA HIS A 699 -16.16 34.12 20.87
C HIS A 699 -16.30 34.63 19.43
N ALA A 700 -17.34 34.18 18.71
CA ALA A 700 -17.72 34.77 17.45
C ALA A 700 -18.14 36.22 17.74
N ASP A 701 -17.54 37.17 17.05
CA ASP A 701 -18.02 38.55 17.05
C ASP A 701 -19.53 38.52 16.77
N PRO A 702 -20.38 39.22 17.54
CA PRO A 702 -21.80 39.31 17.24
C PRO A 702 -21.92 39.90 15.84
N VAL A 703 -22.25 39.03 14.88
CA VAL A 703 -22.30 39.37 13.46
C VAL A 703 -23.18 40.58 13.29
N ALA A 704 -22.64 41.57 12.57
CA ALA A 704 -23.34 42.71 12.02
C ALA A 704 -24.75 42.30 11.56
N ALA A 705 -25.76 42.72 12.31
CA ALA A 705 -27.13 42.69 11.85
C ALA A 705 -27.19 43.62 10.63
N GLU A 706 -27.37 43.06 9.44
CA GLU A 706 -27.82 43.84 8.28
C GLU A 706 -29.09 44.60 8.68
N PRO A 707 -29.17 45.93 8.42
CA PRO A 707 -30.39 46.66 8.71
C PRO A 707 -31.51 46.11 7.83
N GLN A 708 -32.57 45.61 8.47
CA GLN A 708 -33.81 45.24 7.78
C GLN A 708 -34.28 46.42 6.91
N PRO A 709 -34.71 46.17 5.66
CA PRO A 709 -35.27 47.23 4.83
C PRO A 709 -36.53 47.78 5.51
N ALA A 710 -36.58 49.10 5.66
CA ALA A 710 -37.73 49.81 6.21
C ALA A 710 -38.99 49.44 5.42
N SER A 711 -40.02 48.99 6.13
CA SER A 711 -41.35 48.76 5.56
C SER A 711 -41.89 50.08 4.99
N GLU A 712 -42.22 50.08 3.70
CA GLU A 712 -42.94 51.18 3.07
C GLU A 712 -44.28 51.44 3.77
N PRO A 713 -44.66 52.71 4.00
CA PRO A 713 -45.94 53.04 4.59
C PRO A 713 -47.06 52.78 3.58
N GLN A 714 -48.03 51.95 3.98
CA GLN A 714 -49.30 51.81 3.26
C GLN A 714 -49.99 53.17 3.20
N ALA A 715 -50.20 53.67 1.99
CA ALA A 715 -51.03 54.83 1.71
C ALA A 715 -52.45 54.38 1.32
N ALA A 716 -53.41 54.89 2.11
CA ALA A 716 -54.87 54.95 1.92
C ALA A 716 -55.67 53.64 2.05
#